data_AF-A0A345XXJ3-F1
#
_entry.id   AF-A0A345XXJ3-F1
#
_cell.length_a   1.000
_cell.length_b   1.000
_cell.length_c   1.000
_cell.angle_alpha   90.00
_cell.angle_beta   90.00
_cell.angle_gamma   90.00
#
_symmetry.space_group_name_H-M   'P 1'
#
loop_
_entity.id
_entity.type
_entity.pdbx_description
1 polymer ?
#
loop_
_entity_poly.entity_id
_entity_poly.type
_entity_poly.pdbx_seq_one_letter_code
_entity_poly.pdbx_strand_id
1 'polypeptide(L)'
;MTGNRQTHALIGRDHPAGVLRAEIGRAADSHGGLVLVTGEAGIGKSTLVAGAAEDARRLGALVLSGSCWDSENAPGYWPWVQVLRGLRRAAAGAEWAAAEEAAGGGLAVLLGEARGTEGVESFQLYDAVTSALVSVSQTRPVVVVLDDLHWADTASLRLLEFAAQHTWFERVLLVGTYRDVEVEPDDHPLRPLIMPLLARATTVTLTGLAPDEVGALMARTAGEEPDPALAAEVHRRTGGNPFFVEQTARLWRSGGTVTGVAPGVRDALRRRLSLLPAPVERLLTDAAVLGREFHRRVLAAAAGAPVPQVDRLLEQAVAARLVVAHGAGRFAFAHDLVRETLYGALDDTGEDGRAERHAAVVRALEGDAVPAGHVGPADLAHHARLAGDTLEPSRAVDHLLAAARDAGVRLAFEESIGHLWSALERAAQDEPRRHVVIGLDLGVELHARGEWQQSSRVLREAVERARALDDDELLARVALTLHRLGWRGETDQRLAGELVVEAHRRLVRDVPGEGGPYGREGRPGAQGGRTAGAGGAAGAGGRAARAEAAGAELDGPQLERLARELAVRAVVLARRGEDDEALSFSLWSRHDLMWGPGTAAEREALTEEMIAVARRASDDETERIAVSLSWVALLEQGDPRYLERFHAFVTMAEQDAGERMRMAAAMDRCIIAALGARFEEAEARFAEAVGAGDHHEDEHPGFAFVTDHVYWSMLLAQGRFDELDATHRRLVERGHPNPQLVAGITAAERGDVDGALRRLAEVSARPESLSRSEESLWLRFQAQAAAVSRDPELCERARRAIAPYADEWAVSFYGCDISGPMAYWLGRLDAAQERWDEAVDEFTAAAESADRLRAVVWAVTARAHLGEALLARGAPGDADAAAALLEDAEREAVAVGMRHVAERARQARLAPAPPPAVRVADGPDAPYAAREESDTARGGAVRGEAGPVREDAVRGGAVRGAPGAVSGPAAGAQEEAPAREFRREGAVWTLRLGGRTVHMPDAKGLRDLHTLLANPGTDIPAVRLLDPEGGELVVAARQLGGDDVLDEEAKARYKKRLTQLDQEIDRAVERGDDRRAADYDREREALLHELRAAAGLGGRSRRLGDEAERARKTVTARIRDTLRKLDERHPELAAHLRATVSTGAACRYQPDSGTGWRL
;
A
#
# COMPACT_ATOMS: atom_id res chain seq x y z
N MET A 1 36.50 -33.13 30.48
CA MET A 1 36.87 -34.32 29.67
C MET A 1 36.35 -34.11 28.27
N THR A 2 37.26 -33.92 27.32
CA THR A 2 37.02 -33.67 25.90
C THR A 2 36.53 -34.93 25.21
N GLY A 3 35.21 -35.04 25.01
CA GLY A 3 34.59 -36.12 24.25
C GLY A 3 34.73 -35.86 22.75
N ASN A 4 35.64 -36.59 22.11
CA ASN A 4 35.77 -36.70 20.66
C ASN A 4 34.44 -37.24 20.09
N ARG A 5 33.59 -36.39 19.49
CA ARG A 5 32.45 -36.86 18.68
C ARG A 5 33.06 -37.56 17.45
N GLN A 6 33.15 -38.88 17.50
CA GLN A 6 33.60 -39.69 16.36
C GLN A 6 32.72 -39.38 15.14
N THR A 7 33.35 -38.92 14.07
CA THR A 7 32.76 -38.85 12.73
C THR A 7 32.25 -40.25 12.39
N HIS A 8 30.94 -40.39 12.20
CA HIS A 8 30.33 -41.67 11.84
C HIS A 8 30.82 -42.07 10.44
N ALA A 9 31.76 -43.02 10.36
CA ALA A 9 32.25 -43.51 9.07
C ALA A 9 31.06 -44.01 8.21
N LEU A 10 30.93 -43.45 7.00
CA LEU A 10 29.90 -43.85 6.04
C LEU A 10 30.28 -45.23 5.48
N ILE A 11 29.43 -46.23 5.70
CA ILE A 11 29.68 -47.59 5.21
C ILE A 11 29.24 -47.65 3.75
N GLY A 12 30.14 -48.08 2.86
CA GLY A 12 29.84 -48.32 1.44
C GLY A 12 29.56 -47.08 0.59
N ARG A 13 29.97 -45.90 1.05
CA ARG A 13 29.68 -44.61 0.36
C ARG A 13 30.93 -43.84 -0.06
N ASP A 14 32.09 -44.50 -0.15
CA ASP A 14 33.37 -43.83 -0.45
C ASP A 14 33.38 -43.12 -1.81
N HIS A 15 32.83 -43.75 -2.84
CA HIS A 15 32.76 -43.16 -4.18
C HIS A 15 31.76 -41.98 -4.24
N PRO A 16 30.48 -42.11 -3.84
CA PRO A 16 29.56 -40.98 -3.74
C PRO A 16 30.07 -39.82 -2.88
N ALA A 17 30.69 -40.11 -1.73
CA ALA A 17 31.29 -39.10 -0.86
C ALA A 17 32.54 -38.46 -1.49
N GLY A 18 33.28 -39.20 -2.34
CA GLY A 18 34.38 -38.68 -3.13
C GLY A 18 33.94 -37.64 -4.16
N VAL A 19 32.84 -37.90 -4.87
CA VAL A 19 32.28 -36.96 -5.86
C VAL A 19 31.82 -35.66 -5.19
N LEU A 20 31.05 -35.75 -4.10
CA LEU A 20 30.61 -34.56 -3.36
C LEU A 20 31.79 -33.73 -2.83
N ARG A 21 32.84 -34.39 -2.30
CA ARG A 21 34.06 -33.69 -1.86
C ARG A 21 34.78 -32.99 -3.01
N ALA A 22 34.82 -33.59 -4.20
CA ALA A 22 35.43 -32.97 -5.37
C ALA A 22 34.67 -31.72 -5.81
N GLU A 23 33.33 -31.76 -5.83
CA GLU A 23 32.48 -30.62 -6.17
C GLU A 23 32.56 -29.51 -5.12
N ILE A 24 32.63 -29.84 -3.83
CA ILE A 24 32.91 -28.85 -2.75
C ILE A 24 34.26 -28.17 -2.97
N GLY A 25 35.30 -28.94 -3.34
CA GLY A 25 36.62 -28.39 -3.65
C GLY A 25 36.57 -27.43 -4.83
N ARG A 26 35.88 -27.80 -5.92
CA ARG A 26 35.69 -26.92 -7.09
C ARG A 26 34.97 -25.62 -6.73
N ALA A 27 33.89 -25.70 -5.94
CA ALA A 27 33.16 -24.52 -5.50
C ALA A 27 34.01 -23.62 -4.60
N ALA A 28 34.91 -24.18 -3.78
CA ALA A 28 35.85 -23.38 -2.99
C ALA A 28 36.84 -22.60 -3.87
N ASP A 29 37.19 -23.13 -5.04
CA ASP A 29 38.06 -22.52 -6.06
C ASP A 29 37.30 -21.65 -7.08
N SER A 30 36.13 -21.12 -6.71
CA SER A 30 35.26 -20.25 -7.55
C SER A 30 34.70 -20.92 -8.81
N HIS A 31 34.43 -22.22 -8.74
CA HIS A 31 33.68 -22.93 -9.77
C HIS A 31 32.46 -23.57 -9.12
N GLY A 32 31.38 -22.80 -9.06
CA GLY A 32 30.10 -23.22 -8.53
C GLY A 32 29.48 -24.37 -9.34
N GLY A 33 28.31 -24.84 -8.89
CA GLY A 33 27.64 -25.93 -9.59
C GLY A 33 26.41 -26.46 -8.87
N LEU A 34 25.77 -27.42 -9.53
CA LEU A 34 24.61 -28.14 -9.02
C LEU A 34 24.94 -29.63 -8.92
N VAL A 35 24.68 -30.23 -7.76
CA VAL A 35 24.78 -31.68 -7.54
C VAL A 35 23.40 -32.22 -7.19
N LEU A 36 22.94 -33.24 -7.92
CA LEU A 36 21.67 -33.91 -7.63
C LEU A 36 21.94 -35.32 -7.10
N VAL A 37 21.52 -35.59 -5.86
CA VAL A 37 21.64 -36.90 -5.22
C VAL A 37 20.31 -37.64 -5.31
N THR A 38 20.30 -38.76 -6.02
CA THR A 38 19.09 -39.57 -6.27
C THR A 38 19.19 -40.98 -5.66
N GLY A 39 18.03 -41.57 -5.37
CA GLY A 39 17.88 -42.96 -4.96
C GLY A 39 16.64 -43.19 -4.10
N GLU A 40 16.36 -44.45 -3.78
CA GLU A 40 15.15 -44.85 -3.06
C GLU A 40 15.02 -44.25 -1.63
N ALA A 41 13.81 -44.34 -1.06
CA ALA A 41 13.55 -43.96 0.32
C ALA A 41 14.43 -44.78 1.30
N GLY A 42 15.03 -44.11 2.28
CA GLY A 42 15.89 -44.77 3.28
C GLY A 42 17.27 -45.22 2.79
N ILE A 43 17.63 -44.97 1.52
CA ILE A 43 18.91 -45.41 0.93
C ILE A 43 20.15 -44.70 1.51
N GLY A 44 19.96 -43.60 2.25
CA GLY A 44 21.03 -42.85 2.92
C GLY A 44 21.43 -41.53 2.25
N LYS A 45 20.59 -40.94 1.37
CA LYS A 45 20.82 -39.62 0.72
C LYS A 45 21.16 -38.54 1.74
N SER A 46 20.29 -38.31 2.72
CA SER A 46 20.50 -37.28 3.75
C SER A 46 21.73 -37.55 4.61
N THR A 47 22.08 -38.81 4.86
CA THR A 47 23.30 -39.18 5.61
C THR A 47 24.57 -38.84 4.82
N LEU A 48 24.58 -39.10 3.51
CA LEU A 48 25.68 -38.74 2.62
C LEU A 48 25.86 -37.22 2.55
N VAL A 49 24.76 -36.49 2.34
CA VAL A 49 24.78 -35.02 2.25
C VAL A 49 25.14 -34.38 3.59
N ALA A 50 24.69 -34.93 4.72
CA ALA A 50 25.10 -34.47 6.04
C ALA A 50 26.62 -34.62 6.26
N GLY A 51 27.21 -35.74 5.82
CA GLY A 51 28.66 -35.93 5.83
C GLY A 51 29.38 -34.91 4.96
N ALA A 52 28.92 -34.69 3.72
CA ALA A 52 29.48 -33.69 2.82
C ALA A 52 29.36 -32.25 3.37
N ALA A 53 28.25 -31.93 4.04
CA ALA A 53 28.05 -30.66 4.74
C ALA A 53 29.04 -30.47 5.90
N GLU A 54 29.34 -31.52 6.67
CA GLU A 54 30.39 -31.46 7.69
C GLU A 54 31.78 -31.24 7.08
N ASP A 55 32.07 -31.87 5.94
CA ASP A 55 33.32 -31.70 5.21
C ASP A 55 33.47 -30.26 4.69
N ALA A 56 32.41 -29.70 4.10
CA ALA A 56 32.37 -28.31 3.65
C ALA A 56 32.61 -27.32 4.81
N ARG A 57 31.97 -27.54 5.97
CA ARG A 57 32.22 -26.70 7.17
C ARG A 57 33.68 -26.76 7.62
N ARG A 58 34.35 -27.92 7.53
CA ARG A 58 35.78 -28.03 7.87
C ARG A 58 36.69 -27.28 6.89
N LEU A 59 36.24 -27.07 5.66
CA LEU A 59 36.90 -26.24 4.65
C LEU A 59 36.54 -24.75 4.76
N GLY A 60 35.78 -24.35 5.80
CA GLY A 60 35.40 -22.96 6.05
C GLY A 60 34.16 -22.50 5.30
N ALA A 61 33.44 -23.40 4.62
CA ALA A 61 32.21 -23.04 3.90
C ALA A 61 31.03 -22.77 4.85
N LEU A 62 30.17 -21.83 4.46
CA LEU A 62 28.86 -21.63 5.06
C LEU A 62 27.89 -22.65 4.49
N VAL A 63 27.33 -23.51 5.33
CA VAL A 63 26.33 -24.52 4.91
C VAL A 63 24.94 -24.09 5.33
N LEU A 64 24.06 -23.93 4.34
CA LEU A 64 22.65 -23.59 4.48
C LEU A 64 21.81 -24.80 4.06
N SER A 65 20.64 -24.96 4.66
CA SER A 65 19.77 -26.10 4.34
C SER A 65 18.31 -25.69 4.35
N GLY A 66 17.55 -26.25 3.42
CA GLY A 66 16.10 -26.20 3.37
C GLY A 66 15.55 -27.57 2.97
N SER A 67 14.42 -27.96 3.54
CA SER A 67 13.71 -29.19 3.13
C SER A 67 12.42 -28.81 2.42
N CYS A 68 12.17 -29.44 1.27
CA CYS A 68 10.86 -29.45 0.64
C CYS A 68 9.87 -30.20 1.53
N TRP A 69 8.60 -29.81 1.44
CA TRP A 69 7.55 -30.33 2.30
C TRP A 69 6.60 -31.16 1.44
N ASP A 70 6.36 -32.40 1.85
CA ASP A 70 5.42 -33.34 1.23
C ASP A 70 3.96 -32.89 1.45
N SER A 71 3.61 -31.75 0.88
CA SER A 71 2.24 -31.32 0.70
C SER A 71 2.16 -30.42 -0.53
N GLU A 72 1.07 -30.53 -1.29
CA GLU A 72 0.73 -29.60 -2.37
C GLU A 72 0.61 -28.14 -1.90
N ASN A 73 0.68 -27.89 -0.60
CA ASN A 73 0.40 -26.62 0.06
C ASN A 73 1.60 -26.10 0.87
N ALA A 74 2.80 -26.62 0.60
CA ALA A 74 4.02 -26.01 1.10
C ALA A 74 4.03 -24.53 0.65
N PRO A 75 4.33 -23.57 1.54
CA PRO A 75 4.43 -22.18 1.12
C PRO A 75 5.37 -22.06 -0.08
N GLY A 76 4.99 -21.32 -1.12
CA GLY A 76 5.85 -21.08 -2.27
C GLY A 76 7.22 -20.58 -1.81
N TYR A 77 8.28 -21.09 -2.42
CA TYR A 77 9.67 -20.81 -2.03
C TYR A 77 10.09 -21.31 -0.64
N TRP A 78 9.32 -22.18 0.04
CA TRP A 78 9.63 -22.67 1.39
C TRP A 78 11.06 -23.17 1.62
N PRO A 79 11.68 -24.00 0.76
CA PRO A 79 13.10 -24.37 0.92
C PRO A 79 14.02 -23.15 0.94
N TRP A 80 13.75 -22.13 0.13
CA TRP A 80 14.53 -20.89 0.06
C TRP A 80 14.33 -19.99 1.26
N VAL A 81 13.09 -19.90 1.80
CA VAL A 81 12.82 -19.23 3.07
C VAL A 81 13.67 -19.80 4.19
N GLN A 82 13.80 -21.13 4.27
CA GLN A 82 14.65 -21.79 5.26
C GLN A 82 16.14 -21.47 5.06
N VAL A 83 16.61 -21.47 3.81
CA VAL A 83 17.98 -21.09 3.43
C VAL A 83 18.28 -19.66 3.87
N LEU A 84 17.41 -18.69 3.57
CA LEU A 84 17.58 -17.29 3.96
C LEU A 84 17.53 -17.10 5.48
N ARG A 85 16.61 -17.77 6.18
CA ARG A 85 16.61 -17.75 7.66
C ARG A 85 17.89 -18.36 8.23
N GLY A 86 18.43 -19.38 7.57
CA GLY A 86 19.75 -19.96 7.87
C GLY A 86 20.87 -18.94 7.67
N LEU A 87 20.87 -18.25 6.54
CA LEU A 87 21.83 -17.23 6.17
C LEU A 87 21.85 -16.12 7.22
N ARG A 88 20.68 -15.55 7.55
CA ARG A 88 20.54 -14.49 8.57
C ARG A 88 21.07 -14.91 9.94
N ARG A 89 20.89 -16.17 10.33
CA ARG A 89 21.37 -16.69 11.62
C ARG A 89 22.89 -16.93 11.64
N ALA A 90 23.49 -17.24 10.51
CA ALA A 90 24.88 -17.71 10.42
C ALA A 90 25.87 -16.68 9.83
N ALA A 91 25.35 -15.65 9.15
CA ALA A 91 26.11 -14.52 8.65
C ALA A 91 26.46 -13.56 9.81
N ALA A 92 27.66 -12.98 9.79
CA ALA A 92 27.98 -11.87 10.68
C ALA A 92 27.13 -10.64 10.31
N GLY A 93 26.91 -9.69 11.24
CA GLY A 93 26.04 -8.53 10.98
C GLY A 93 26.39 -7.72 9.73
N ALA A 94 27.68 -7.59 9.40
CA ALA A 94 28.14 -6.95 8.17
C ALA A 94 27.93 -7.82 6.92
N GLU A 95 28.06 -9.15 7.01
CA GLU A 95 27.80 -10.08 5.90
C GLU A 95 26.30 -10.08 5.56
N TRP A 96 25.42 -10.05 6.58
CA TRP A 96 23.98 -9.97 6.37
C TRP A 96 23.57 -8.62 5.76
N ALA A 97 24.12 -7.51 6.25
CA ALA A 97 23.84 -6.19 5.69
C ALA A 97 24.27 -6.10 4.21
N ALA A 98 25.44 -6.63 3.85
CA ALA A 98 25.91 -6.68 2.47
C ALA A 98 25.06 -7.62 1.59
N ALA A 99 24.49 -8.69 2.16
CA ALA A 99 23.57 -9.56 1.45
C ALA A 99 22.19 -8.91 1.23
N GLU A 100 21.67 -8.17 2.23
CA GLU A 100 20.43 -7.39 2.09
C GLU A 100 20.59 -6.25 1.08
N GLU A 101 21.71 -5.54 1.11
CA GLU A 101 22.03 -4.48 0.16
C GLU A 101 22.13 -5.02 -1.26
N ALA A 102 22.86 -6.13 -1.46
CA ALA A 102 22.98 -6.78 -2.77
C ALA A 102 21.65 -7.34 -3.29
N ALA A 103 20.68 -7.62 -2.41
CA ALA A 103 19.41 -8.20 -2.77
C ALA A 103 18.28 -7.18 -2.98
N GLY A 104 18.55 -5.87 -2.87
CA GLY A 104 17.60 -4.80 -3.18
C GLY A 104 16.34 -4.73 -2.30
N GLY A 105 16.20 -5.61 -1.29
CA GLY A 105 14.99 -5.73 -0.47
C GLY A 105 14.11 -6.95 -0.78
N GLY A 106 14.41 -7.71 -1.84
CA GLY A 106 13.64 -8.91 -2.23
C GLY A 106 13.66 -10.03 -1.19
N LEU A 107 14.68 -10.09 -0.32
CA LEU A 107 14.74 -11.07 0.78
C LEU A 107 13.63 -10.87 1.82
N ALA A 108 13.26 -9.62 2.10
CA ALA A 108 12.22 -9.30 3.06
C ALA A 108 10.84 -9.77 2.58
N VAL A 109 10.59 -9.67 1.26
CA VAL A 109 9.37 -10.19 0.62
C VAL A 109 9.29 -11.71 0.80
N LEU A 110 10.37 -12.43 0.49
CA LEU A 110 10.38 -13.89 0.64
C LEU A 110 10.23 -14.36 2.09
N LEU A 111 10.82 -13.62 3.03
CA LEU A 111 10.73 -13.92 4.46
C LEU A 111 9.35 -13.60 5.07
N GLY A 112 8.45 -12.95 4.32
CA GLY A 112 7.17 -12.44 4.83
C GLY A 112 7.34 -11.24 5.76
N GLU A 113 8.47 -10.56 5.68
CA GLU A 113 8.84 -9.38 6.49
C GLU A 113 8.54 -8.07 5.75
N ALA A 114 8.21 -8.14 4.47
CA ALA A 114 7.68 -7.05 3.66
C ALA A 114 6.48 -7.55 2.84
N ARG A 115 5.43 -6.72 2.69
CA ARG A 115 4.20 -7.12 1.99
C ARG A 115 4.20 -6.73 0.51
N GLY A 116 4.56 -7.60 -0.45
CA GLY A 116 4.55 -7.24 -1.88
C GLY A 116 3.21 -7.49 -2.56
N THR A 117 2.52 -6.48 -3.11
CA THR A 117 1.34 -6.72 -3.98
C THR A 117 1.56 -6.17 -5.39
N GLU A 118 1.20 -6.98 -6.40
CA GLU A 118 1.07 -6.66 -7.84
C GLU A 118 2.28 -5.95 -8.51
N GLY A 119 3.07 -6.69 -9.30
CA GLY A 119 4.04 -6.12 -10.24
C GLY A 119 5.54 -6.35 -9.96
N VAL A 120 5.90 -7.06 -8.87
CA VAL A 120 7.28 -7.57 -8.73
C VAL A 120 7.39 -8.87 -9.53
N GLU A 121 8.23 -8.85 -10.56
CA GLU A 121 8.49 -10.01 -11.41
C GLU A 121 9.23 -11.09 -10.62
N SER A 122 8.86 -12.36 -10.83
CA SER A 122 9.54 -13.50 -10.20
C SER A 122 11.05 -13.51 -10.45
N PHE A 123 11.51 -12.88 -11.55
CA PHE A 123 12.92 -12.68 -11.86
C PHE A 123 13.65 -11.87 -10.79
N GLN A 124 13.10 -10.74 -10.34
CA GLN A 124 13.75 -9.86 -9.36
C GLN A 124 13.95 -10.58 -8.02
N LEU A 125 12.97 -11.41 -7.63
CA LEU A 125 13.09 -12.27 -6.46
C LEU A 125 14.20 -13.32 -6.65
N TYR A 126 14.32 -13.89 -7.85
CA TYR A 126 15.35 -14.89 -8.13
C TYR A 126 16.75 -14.28 -8.10
N ASP A 127 16.88 -13.09 -8.66
CA ASP A 127 18.12 -12.33 -8.61
C ASP A 127 18.45 -11.92 -7.17
N ALA A 128 17.50 -11.41 -6.40
CA ALA A 128 17.71 -11.03 -5.00
C ALA A 128 18.28 -12.18 -4.14
N VAL A 129 17.68 -13.38 -4.23
CA VAL A 129 18.19 -14.56 -3.51
C VAL A 129 19.57 -14.97 -4.02
N THR A 130 19.79 -14.94 -5.33
CA THR A 130 21.07 -15.31 -5.94
C THR A 130 22.17 -14.33 -5.56
N SER A 131 21.93 -13.03 -5.71
CA SER A 131 22.82 -11.93 -5.33
C SER A 131 23.17 -11.95 -3.85
N ALA A 132 22.23 -12.28 -2.96
CA ALA A 132 22.53 -12.49 -1.55
C ALA A 132 23.53 -13.64 -1.31
N LEU A 133 23.33 -14.78 -1.98
CA LEU A 133 24.24 -15.92 -1.88
C LEU A 133 25.62 -15.59 -2.47
N VAL A 134 25.66 -14.91 -3.61
CA VAL A 134 26.89 -14.49 -4.30
C VAL A 134 27.66 -13.49 -3.45
N SER A 135 26.99 -12.50 -2.86
CA SER A 135 27.59 -11.49 -1.95
C SER A 135 28.31 -12.17 -0.79
N VAL A 136 27.65 -13.11 -0.11
CA VAL A 136 28.28 -13.87 0.99
C VAL A 136 29.39 -14.78 0.46
N SER A 137 29.24 -15.34 -0.74
CA SER A 137 30.27 -16.17 -1.38
C SER A 137 31.58 -15.42 -1.64
N GLN A 138 31.58 -14.07 -1.65
CA GLN A 138 32.78 -13.24 -1.75
C GLN A 138 33.67 -13.28 -0.49
N THR A 139 33.15 -13.76 0.63
CA THR A 139 33.91 -13.91 1.89
C THR A 139 34.35 -15.34 2.15
N ARG A 140 33.46 -16.31 1.92
CA ARG A 140 33.69 -17.75 2.14
C ARG A 140 32.78 -18.57 1.23
N PRO A 141 33.16 -19.80 0.84
CA PRO A 141 32.31 -20.64 0.01
C PRO A 141 30.94 -20.90 0.66
N VAL A 142 29.88 -20.98 -0.16
CA VAL A 142 28.51 -21.24 0.30
C VAL A 142 28.04 -22.57 -0.27
N VAL A 143 27.50 -23.44 0.57
CA VAL A 143 26.87 -24.70 0.16
C VAL A 143 25.40 -24.68 0.59
N VAL A 144 24.49 -24.75 -0.37
CA VAL A 144 23.05 -24.81 -0.13
C VAL A 144 22.56 -26.23 -0.36
N VAL A 145 21.94 -26.82 0.65
CA VAL A 145 21.35 -28.16 0.58
C VAL A 145 19.83 -28.04 0.54
N LEU A 146 19.22 -28.47 -0.54
CA LEU A 146 17.77 -28.59 -0.70
C LEU A 146 17.38 -30.07 -0.67
N ASP A 147 16.77 -30.50 0.43
CA ASP A 147 16.35 -31.90 0.60
C ASP A 147 14.95 -32.15 0.03
N ASP A 148 14.77 -33.34 -0.55
CA ASP A 148 13.49 -33.87 -1.03
C ASP A 148 12.80 -33.05 -2.14
N LEU A 149 13.55 -32.61 -3.16
CA LEU A 149 13.07 -31.79 -4.30
C LEU A 149 11.90 -32.37 -5.11
N HIS A 150 11.58 -33.65 -4.95
CA HIS A 150 10.40 -34.28 -5.55
C HIS A 150 9.09 -33.72 -4.96
N TRP A 151 9.17 -33.06 -3.80
CA TRP A 151 8.08 -32.33 -3.14
C TRP A 151 8.23 -30.80 -3.25
N ALA A 152 9.11 -30.30 -4.12
CA ALA A 152 9.29 -28.85 -4.29
C ALA A 152 8.12 -28.23 -5.06
N ASP A 153 7.74 -27.00 -4.71
CA ASP A 153 6.85 -26.20 -5.55
C ASP A 153 7.55 -25.73 -6.84
N THR A 154 6.76 -25.44 -7.88
CA THR A 154 7.24 -24.96 -9.18
C THR A 154 8.13 -23.72 -9.05
N ALA A 155 7.75 -22.79 -8.17
CA ALA A 155 8.46 -21.53 -8.02
C ALA A 155 9.85 -21.75 -7.38
N SER A 156 9.95 -22.62 -6.38
CA SER A 156 11.23 -23.07 -5.80
C SER A 156 12.16 -23.73 -6.81
N LEU A 157 11.65 -24.56 -7.70
CA LEU A 157 12.47 -25.22 -8.73
C LEU A 157 12.94 -24.24 -9.81
N ARG A 158 12.09 -23.28 -10.22
CA ARG A 158 12.49 -22.20 -11.13
C ARG A 158 13.59 -21.32 -10.52
N LEU A 159 13.50 -21.01 -9.23
CA LEU A 159 14.56 -20.32 -8.50
C LEU A 159 15.85 -21.15 -8.42
N LEU A 160 15.75 -22.47 -8.17
CA LEU A 160 16.91 -23.36 -8.20
C LEU A 160 17.58 -23.39 -9.58
N GLU A 161 16.78 -23.45 -10.64
CA GLU A 161 17.29 -23.37 -12.01
C GLU A 161 18.00 -22.03 -12.24
N PHE A 162 17.37 -20.91 -11.89
CA PHE A 162 17.94 -19.59 -12.03
C PHE A 162 19.26 -19.45 -11.26
N ALA A 163 19.29 -19.82 -9.99
CA ALA A 163 20.48 -19.74 -9.15
C ALA A 163 21.60 -20.63 -9.69
N ALA A 164 21.29 -21.84 -10.17
CA ALA A 164 22.29 -22.73 -10.78
C ALA A 164 22.89 -22.14 -12.07
N GLN A 165 22.12 -21.36 -12.84
CA GLN A 165 22.59 -20.69 -14.06
C GLN A 165 23.53 -19.53 -13.77
N HIS A 166 23.27 -18.76 -12.71
CA HIS A 166 23.95 -17.50 -12.42
C HIS A 166 25.10 -17.62 -11.41
N THR A 167 25.31 -18.80 -10.81
CA THR A 167 26.37 -19.04 -9.81
C THR A 167 27.54 -19.89 -10.32
N TRP A 168 27.61 -20.16 -11.63
CA TRP A 168 28.62 -21.07 -12.21
C TRP A 168 30.08 -20.64 -11.94
N PHE A 169 30.35 -19.34 -11.92
CA PHE A 169 31.69 -18.76 -11.66
C PHE A 169 31.86 -18.26 -10.21
N GLU A 170 30.91 -18.56 -9.35
CA GLU A 170 30.87 -18.09 -7.98
C GLU A 170 31.26 -19.21 -7.01
N ARG A 171 31.58 -18.87 -5.76
CA ARG A 171 31.91 -19.86 -4.73
C ARG A 171 30.65 -20.46 -4.08
N VAL A 172 29.69 -20.88 -4.90
CA VAL A 172 28.38 -21.38 -4.48
C VAL A 172 28.13 -22.78 -5.04
N LEU A 173 27.86 -23.75 -4.15
CA LEU A 173 27.46 -25.10 -4.52
C LEU A 173 26.02 -25.35 -4.10
N LEU A 174 25.18 -25.74 -5.05
CA LEU A 174 23.80 -26.14 -4.81
C LEU A 174 23.73 -27.67 -4.80
N VAL A 175 23.13 -28.26 -3.77
CA VAL A 175 22.97 -29.71 -3.62
C VAL A 175 21.49 -30.02 -3.43
N GLY A 176 20.90 -30.72 -4.39
CA GLY A 176 19.52 -31.19 -4.33
C GLY A 176 19.45 -32.68 -4.03
N THR A 177 18.54 -33.12 -3.16
CA THR A 177 18.21 -34.56 -3.03
C THR A 177 16.81 -34.84 -3.52
N TYR A 178 16.62 -35.93 -4.27
CA TYR A 178 15.28 -36.33 -4.72
C TYR A 178 15.15 -37.84 -4.89
N ARG A 179 13.92 -38.30 -5.14
CA ARG A 179 13.59 -39.71 -5.40
C ARG A 179 13.23 -39.81 -6.88
N ASP A 180 14.04 -40.55 -7.63
CA ASP A 180 13.85 -40.80 -9.07
C ASP A 180 12.50 -41.46 -9.36
N VAL A 181 12.16 -42.52 -8.64
CA VAL A 181 10.92 -43.30 -8.82
C VAL A 181 9.64 -42.44 -8.67
N GLU A 182 9.69 -41.35 -7.90
CA GLU A 182 8.52 -40.48 -7.67
C GLU A 182 8.31 -39.46 -8.80
N VAL A 183 9.35 -39.17 -9.60
CA VAL A 183 9.33 -38.21 -10.71
C VAL A 183 9.37 -38.92 -12.08
N GLU A 184 9.62 -40.22 -12.10
CA GLU A 184 9.62 -41.11 -13.28
C GLU A 184 8.28 -41.22 -14.05
N PRO A 185 7.08 -41.02 -13.47
CA PRO A 185 5.86 -40.96 -14.25
C PRO A 185 5.89 -39.83 -15.29
N ASP A 186 5.48 -40.10 -16.53
CA ASP A 186 5.52 -39.11 -17.62
C ASP A 186 4.60 -37.90 -17.36
N ASP A 187 3.53 -38.08 -16.59
CA ASP A 187 2.54 -37.04 -16.24
C ASP A 187 2.90 -36.23 -14.99
N HIS A 188 4.08 -36.43 -14.37
CA HIS A 188 4.43 -35.74 -13.14
C HIS A 188 4.68 -34.22 -13.38
N PRO A 189 4.01 -33.30 -12.65
CA PRO A 189 4.05 -31.86 -12.93
C PRO A 189 5.44 -31.22 -12.79
N LEU A 190 6.30 -31.77 -11.93
CA LEU A 190 7.68 -31.27 -11.73
C LEU A 190 8.70 -31.84 -12.72
N ARG A 191 8.34 -32.86 -13.50
CA ARG A 191 9.28 -33.50 -14.44
C ARG A 191 9.83 -32.51 -15.47
N PRO A 192 9.03 -31.63 -16.12
CA PRO A 192 9.55 -30.63 -17.05
C PRO A 192 10.54 -29.63 -16.41
N LEU A 193 10.49 -29.46 -15.08
CA LEU A 193 11.35 -28.53 -14.33
C LEU A 193 12.63 -29.21 -13.83
N ILE A 194 12.56 -30.49 -13.48
CA ILE A 194 13.73 -31.27 -13.02
C ILE A 194 14.62 -31.70 -14.19
N MET A 195 14.05 -31.97 -15.37
CA MET A 195 14.83 -32.41 -16.53
C MET A 195 15.91 -31.41 -16.99
N PRO A 196 15.63 -30.08 -17.09
CA PRO A 196 16.65 -29.07 -17.36
C PRO A 196 17.76 -29.02 -16.30
N LEU A 197 17.43 -29.24 -15.02
CA LEU A 197 18.41 -29.29 -13.93
C LEU A 197 19.36 -30.48 -14.07
N LEU A 198 18.85 -31.66 -14.43
CA LEU A 198 19.68 -32.87 -14.63
C LEU A 198 20.73 -32.69 -15.72
N ALA A 199 20.43 -31.94 -16.78
CA ALA A 199 21.39 -31.67 -17.85
C ALA A 199 22.58 -30.78 -17.39
N ARG A 200 22.40 -30.04 -16.29
CA ARG A 200 23.37 -29.08 -15.76
C ARG A 200 24.02 -29.56 -14.45
N ALA A 201 23.50 -30.63 -13.86
CA ALA A 201 23.93 -31.15 -12.57
C ALA A 201 24.94 -32.30 -12.69
N THR A 202 25.84 -32.39 -11.72
CA THR A 202 26.55 -33.63 -11.42
C THR A 202 25.60 -34.56 -10.66
N THR A 203 25.17 -35.65 -11.27
CA THR A 203 24.21 -36.59 -10.64
C THR A 203 24.94 -37.70 -9.87
N VAL A 204 24.53 -37.92 -8.61
CA VAL A 204 25.04 -38.99 -7.74
C VAL A 204 23.89 -39.93 -7.39
N THR A 205 23.87 -41.12 -7.99
CA THR A 205 22.86 -42.16 -7.74
C THR A 205 23.32 -43.09 -6.62
N LEU A 206 22.47 -43.29 -5.60
CA LEU A 206 22.73 -44.21 -4.50
C LEU A 206 22.02 -45.55 -4.71
N THR A 207 22.80 -46.62 -4.72
CA THR A 207 22.31 -48.01 -4.75
C THR A 207 22.37 -48.66 -3.36
N GLY A 208 21.81 -49.85 -3.23
CA GLY A 208 21.90 -50.67 -2.01
C GLY A 208 23.34 -51.03 -1.65
N LEU A 209 23.58 -51.24 -0.35
CA LEU A 209 24.87 -51.68 0.21
C LEU A 209 25.17 -53.11 -0.22
N ALA A 210 26.46 -53.40 -0.45
CA ALA A 210 26.93 -54.75 -0.72
C ALA A 210 26.80 -55.67 0.53
N PRO A 211 26.79 -57.01 0.37
CA PRO A 211 26.58 -57.94 1.49
C PRO A 211 27.55 -57.78 2.67
N ASP A 212 28.81 -57.45 2.40
CA ASP A 212 29.84 -57.16 3.41
C ASP A 212 29.58 -55.83 4.15
N GLU A 213 29.14 -54.81 3.42
CA GLU A 213 28.71 -53.52 3.97
C GLU A 213 27.43 -53.65 4.83
N VAL A 214 26.51 -54.52 4.43
CA VAL A 214 25.34 -54.91 5.23
C VAL A 214 25.78 -55.52 6.55
N GLY A 215 26.75 -56.45 6.52
CA GLY A 215 27.33 -57.05 7.72
C GLY A 215 27.95 -56.01 8.66
N ALA A 216 28.73 -55.07 8.12
CA ALA A 216 29.33 -53.97 8.88
C ALA A 216 28.26 -53.04 9.50
N LEU A 217 27.18 -52.74 8.77
CA LEU A 217 26.08 -51.92 9.27
C LEU A 217 25.29 -52.63 10.38
N MET A 218 25.06 -53.93 10.23
CA MET A 218 24.43 -54.76 11.26
C MET A 218 25.29 -54.81 12.53
N ALA A 219 26.61 -55.02 12.40
CA ALA A 219 27.55 -55.03 13.51
C ALA A 219 27.54 -53.71 14.28
N ARG A 220 27.53 -52.59 13.55
CA ARG A 220 27.45 -51.24 14.13
C ARG A 220 26.13 -51.00 14.89
N THR A 221 25.02 -51.54 14.38
CA THR A 221 23.68 -51.26 14.92
C THR A 221 23.33 -52.17 16.09
N ALA A 222 23.64 -53.46 15.98
CA ALA A 222 23.36 -54.46 17.00
C ALA A 222 24.45 -54.52 18.09
N GLY A 223 25.68 -54.12 17.76
CA GLY A 223 26.85 -54.24 18.64
C GLY A 223 27.51 -55.62 18.62
N GLU A 224 27.06 -56.51 17.73
CA GLU A 224 27.53 -57.89 17.55
C GLU A 224 27.67 -58.20 16.06
N GLU A 225 28.73 -58.90 15.68
CA GLU A 225 29.05 -59.21 14.28
C GLU A 225 28.16 -60.37 13.78
N PRO A 226 27.37 -60.18 12.70
CA PRO A 226 26.50 -61.24 12.19
C PRO A 226 27.30 -62.31 11.44
N ASP A 227 26.82 -63.55 11.44
CA ASP A 227 27.31 -64.60 10.53
C ASP A 227 27.17 -64.12 9.07
N PRO A 228 28.18 -64.31 8.20
CA PRO A 228 28.07 -64.04 6.76
C PRO A 228 26.80 -64.59 6.08
N ALA A 229 26.31 -65.76 6.49
CA ALA A 229 25.06 -66.32 5.97
C ALA A 229 23.84 -65.49 6.35
N LEU A 230 23.84 -64.92 7.56
CA LEU A 230 22.80 -64.01 8.04
C LEU A 230 22.87 -62.66 7.31
N ALA A 231 24.06 -62.08 7.13
CA ALA A 231 24.23 -60.84 6.38
C ALA A 231 23.76 -60.98 4.92
N ALA A 232 24.06 -62.12 4.26
CA ALA A 232 23.58 -62.43 2.92
C ALA A 232 22.05 -62.58 2.85
N GLU A 233 21.44 -63.22 3.85
CA GLU A 233 19.98 -63.33 3.98
C GLU A 233 19.32 -61.95 4.12
N VAL A 234 19.88 -61.11 4.99
CA VAL A 234 19.39 -59.73 5.19
C VAL A 234 19.56 -58.91 3.92
N HIS A 235 20.72 -58.99 3.25
CA HIS A 235 20.95 -58.32 1.96
C HIS A 235 19.90 -58.74 0.92
N ARG A 236 19.64 -60.05 0.76
CA ARG A 236 18.65 -60.56 -0.20
C ARG A 236 17.23 -60.04 0.06
N ARG A 237 16.83 -59.90 1.33
CA ARG A 237 15.48 -59.43 1.70
C ARG A 237 15.33 -57.92 1.66
N THR A 238 16.42 -57.18 1.84
CA THR A 238 16.42 -55.71 1.98
C THR A 238 16.95 -54.99 0.74
N GLY A 239 17.50 -55.72 -0.24
CA GLY A 239 18.20 -55.14 -1.38
C GLY A 239 19.43 -54.32 -0.97
N GLY A 240 19.95 -54.52 0.25
CA GLY A 240 21.05 -53.73 0.80
C GLY A 240 20.65 -52.32 1.25
N ASN A 241 19.36 -51.97 1.30
CA ASN A 241 18.94 -50.63 1.71
C ASN A 241 19.25 -50.40 3.22
N PRO A 242 20.09 -49.39 3.57
CA PRO A 242 20.57 -49.18 4.94
C PRO A 242 19.48 -49.11 6.00
N PHE A 243 18.36 -48.43 5.72
CA PHE A 243 17.26 -48.31 6.67
C PHE A 243 16.75 -49.68 7.13
N PHE A 244 16.50 -50.58 6.16
CA PHE A 244 16.00 -51.91 6.42
C PHE A 244 17.02 -52.81 7.12
N VAL A 245 18.29 -52.68 6.75
CA VAL A 245 19.39 -53.41 7.38
C VAL A 245 19.46 -53.04 8.86
N GLU A 246 19.38 -51.75 9.19
CA GLU A 246 19.35 -51.29 10.59
C GLU A 246 18.11 -51.77 11.35
N GLN A 247 16.92 -51.77 10.73
CA GLN A 247 15.72 -52.30 11.38
C GLN A 247 15.86 -53.80 11.67
N THR A 248 16.39 -54.56 10.72
CA THR A 248 16.60 -56.00 10.85
C THR A 248 17.64 -56.32 11.92
N ALA A 249 18.74 -55.55 11.98
CA ALA A 249 19.76 -55.67 13.02
C ALA A 249 19.19 -55.41 14.43
N ARG A 250 18.29 -54.42 14.58
CA ARG A 250 17.65 -54.10 15.86
C ARG A 250 16.69 -55.21 16.32
N LEU A 251 15.92 -55.78 15.38
CA LEU A 251 15.03 -56.92 15.66
C LEU A 251 15.82 -58.15 16.08
N TRP A 252 16.92 -58.43 15.39
CA TRP A 252 17.85 -59.51 15.73
C TRP A 252 18.43 -59.33 17.15
N ARG A 253 18.85 -58.11 17.52
CA ARG A 253 19.33 -57.80 18.89
C ARG A 253 18.28 -58.06 19.98
N SER A 254 16.99 -57.90 19.67
CA SER A 254 15.89 -58.15 20.61
C SER A 254 15.47 -59.63 20.72
N GLY A 255 16.22 -60.55 20.09
CA GLY A 255 15.92 -61.99 20.11
C GLY A 255 14.85 -62.44 19.10
N GLY A 256 14.51 -61.58 18.13
CA GLY A 256 13.54 -61.90 17.07
C GLY A 256 14.16 -62.75 15.96
N THR A 257 13.35 -63.59 15.31
CA THR A 257 13.78 -64.34 14.12
C THR A 257 13.81 -63.46 12.87
N VAL A 258 14.92 -63.52 12.12
CA VAL A 258 15.12 -62.79 10.84
C VAL A 258 14.10 -63.21 9.77
N THR A 259 13.53 -64.42 9.91
CA THR A 259 12.43 -64.93 9.07
C THR A 259 11.10 -64.19 9.29
N GLY A 260 10.90 -63.53 10.42
CA GLY A 260 9.71 -62.74 10.73
C GLY A 260 9.67 -61.34 10.11
N VAL A 261 10.71 -60.93 9.38
CA VAL A 261 10.75 -59.65 8.67
C VAL A 261 9.78 -59.72 7.48
N ALA A 262 8.79 -58.83 7.48
CA ALA A 262 7.82 -58.69 6.40
C ALA A 262 8.50 -58.06 5.17
N PRO A 263 8.06 -58.38 3.94
CA PRO A 263 8.66 -57.85 2.72
C PRO A 263 8.29 -56.36 2.54
N GLY A 264 9.12 -55.45 3.05
CA GLY A 264 8.95 -54.01 2.82
C GLY A 264 8.97 -53.16 4.09
N VAL A 265 9.35 -51.88 3.96
CA VAL A 265 9.64 -51.04 5.13
C VAL A 265 8.38 -50.80 5.95
N ARG A 266 7.28 -50.57 5.25
CA ARG A 266 5.97 -50.23 5.82
C ARG A 266 5.43 -51.37 6.67
N ASP A 267 5.62 -52.63 6.26
CA ASP A 267 5.14 -53.79 7.01
C ASP A 267 5.95 -54.04 8.29
N ALA A 268 7.27 -53.86 8.24
CA ALA A 268 8.13 -53.94 9.43
C ALA A 268 7.80 -52.81 10.43
N LEU A 269 7.50 -51.61 9.92
CA LEU A 269 7.12 -50.48 10.74
C LEU A 269 5.71 -50.64 11.34
N ARG A 270 4.71 -51.09 10.57
CA ARG A 270 3.37 -51.43 11.09
C ARG A 270 3.45 -52.46 12.21
N ARG A 271 4.29 -53.50 12.06
CA ARG A 271 4.49 -54.50 13.11
C ARG A 271 5.16 -53.92 14.36
N ARG A 272 6.00 -52.90 14.23
CA ARG A 272 6.61 -52.20 15.37
C ARG A 272 5.63 -51.25 16.05
N LEU A 273 4.78 -50.59 15.28
CA LEU A 273 3.70 -49.74 15.79
C LEU A 273 2.65 -50.57 16.55
N SER A 274 2.30 -51.77 16.06
CA SER A 274 1.33 -52.66 16.73
C SER A 274 1.80 -53.25 18.07
N LEU A 275 3.08 -53.10 18.41
CA LEU A 275 3.64 -53.48 19.71
C LEU A 275 3.56 -52.34 20.75
N LEU A 276 3.12 -51.14 20.35
CA LEU A 276 2.96 -50.00 21.26
C LEU A 276 1.64 -50.09 22.04
N PRO A 277 1.57 -49.47 23.23
CA PRO A 277 0.28 -49.25 23.88
C PRO A 277 -0.67 -48.46 22.98
N ALA A 278 -1.91 -48.92 22.82
CA ALA A 278 -2.90 -48.28 21.95
C ALA A 278 -3.10 -46.76 22.17
N PRO A 279 -2.98 -46.20 23.40
CA PRO A 279 -3.01 -44.74 23.59
C PRO A 279 -1.84 -43.98 22.97
N VAL A 280 -0.65 -44.60 22.89
CA VAL A 280 0.55 -43.99 22.28
C VAL A 280 0.40 -44.00 20.76
N GLU A 281 -0.04 -45.12 20.18
CA GLU A 281 -0.27 -45.23 18.74
C GLU A 281 -1.30 -44.20 18.26
N ARG A 282 -2.48 -44.12 18.93
CA ARG A 282 -3.50 -43.11 18.58
C ARG A 282 -2.98 -41.68 18.64
N LEU A 283 -2.23 -41.32 19.68
CA LEU A 283 -1.65 -39.99 19.80
C LEU A 283 -0.63 -39.72 18.67
N LEU A 284 0.17 -40.72 18.30
CA LEU A 284 1.11 -40.59 17.19
C LEU A 284 0.42 -40.51 15.83
N THR A 285 -0.74 -41.16 15.66
CA THR A 285 -1.60 -40.99 14.49
C THR A 285 -2.15 -39.57 14.39
N ASP A 286 -2.63 -38.99 15.50
CA ASP A 286 -3.07 -37.59 15.53
C ASP A 286 -1.89 -36.62 15.27
N ALA A 287 -0.71 -36.94 15.79
CA ALA A 287 0.52 -36.19 15.51
C ALA A 287 0.96 -36.30 14.05
N ALA A 288 0.70 -37.43 13.38
CA ALA A 288 1.05 -37.62 11.98
C ALA A 288 0.26 -36.68 11.05
N VAL A 289 -0.95 -36.28 11.45
CA VAL A 289 -1.77 -35.27 10.75
C VAL A 289 -1.12 -33.89 10.81
N LEU A 290 -0.50 -33.52 11.94
CA LEU A 290 0.18 -32.23 12.13
C LEU A 290 1.47 -32.09 11.31
N GLY A 291 1.96 -33.17 10.71
CA GLY A 291 3.17 -33.18 9.89
C GLY A 291 4.40 -33.72 10.61
N ARG A 292 5.58 -33.51 10.00
CA ARG A 292 6.85 -34.07 10.47
C ARG A 292 7.29 -33.52 11.83
N GLU A 293 7.03 -32.24 12.07
CA GLU A 293 7.29 -31.54 13.32
C GLU A 293 5.99 -31.00 13.90
N PHE A 294 5.81 -31.08 15.21
CA PHE A 294 4.58 -30.63 15.86
C PHE A 294 4.83 -30.09 17.27
N HIS A 295 3.94 -29.22 17.73
CA HIS A 295 3.96 -28.67 19.08
C HIS A 295 2.96 -29.39 19.97
N ARG A 296 3.39 -29.79 21.17
CA ARG A 296 2.55 -30.57 22.11
C ARG A 296 1.21 -29.95 22.47
N ARG A 297 1.10 -28.61 22.50
CA ARG A 297 -0.17 -27.93 22.82
C ARG A 297 -1.19 -28.04 21.69
N VAL A 298 -0.72 -28.00 20.44
CA VAL A 298 -1.60 -28.20 19.26
C VAL A 298 -2.06 -29.65 19.23
N LEU A 299 -1.15 -30.60 19.43
CA LEU A 299 -1.48 -32.02 19.52
C LEU A 299 -2.49 -32.31 20.66
N ALA A 300 -2.30 -31.70 21.83
CA ALA A 300 -3.22 -31.83 22.95
C ALA A 300 -4.62 -31.28 22.64
N ALA A 301 -4.70 -30.10 22.02
CA ALA A 301 -5.97 -29.50 21.62
C ALA A 301 -6.68 -30.32 20.53
N ALA A 302 -5.96 -30.74 19.48
CA ALA A 302 -6.50 -31.54 18.38
C ALA A 302 -6.96 -32.94 18.85
N ALA A 303 -6.21 -33.58 19.75
CA ALA A 303 -6.57 -34.88 20.32
C ALA A 303 -7.62 -34.80 21.45
N GLY A 304 -8.03 -33.59 21.86
CA GLY A 304 -8.97 -33.39 22.98
C GLY A 304 -8.44 -33.89 24.33
N ALA A 305 -7.11 -33.86 24.55
CA ALA A 305 -6.46 -34.43 25.72
C ALA A 305 -5.69 -33.38 26.55
N PRO A 306 -5.63 -33.50 27.89
CA PRO A 306 -4.82 -32.59 28.71
C PRO A 306 -3.32 -32.69 28.38
N VAL A 307 -2.61 -31.55 28.35
CA VAL A 307 -1.16 -31.49 28.08
C VAL A 307 -0.33 -32.47 28.94
N PRO A 308 -0.58 -32.65 30.27
CA PRO A 308 0.18 -33.61 31.08
C PRO A 308 -0.05 -35.08 30.69
N GLN A 309 -1.15 -35.41 30.03
CA GLN A 309 -1.39 -36.75 29.48
C GLN A 309 -0.61 -36.94 28.18
N VAL A 310 -0.61 -35.93 27.31
CA VAL A 310 0.16 -35.92 26.06
C VAL A 310 1.67 -36.02 26.32
N ASP A 311 2.20 -35.25 27.28
CA ASP A 311 3.62 -35.32 27.65
C ASP A 311 4.04 -36.74 28.07
N ARG A 312 3.24 -37.43 28.91
CA ARG A 312 3.53 -38.82 29.34
C ARG A 312 3.54 -39.83 28.19
N LEU A 313 2.69 -39.62 27.18
CA LEU A 313 2.63 -40.50 26.00
C LEU A 313 3.78 -40.20 25.02
N LEU A 314 4.16 -38.92 24.86
CA LEU A 314 5.31 -38.52 24.07
C LEU A 314 6.64 -39.02 24.68
N GLU A 315 6.77 -39.04 26.02
CA GLU A 315 7.92 -39.66 26.70
C GLU A 315 8.09 -41.14 26.31
N GLN A 316 6.99 -41.89 26.19
CA GLN A 316 7.02 -43.29 25.74
C GLN A 316 7.41 -43.39 24.26
N ALA A 317 6.90 -42.50 23.40
CA ALA A 317 7.27 -42.46 21.98
C ALA A 317 8.75 -42.10 21.76
N VAL A 318 9.31 -41.21 22.59
CA VAL A 318 10.74 -40.86 22.61
C VAL A 318 11.57 -42.05 23.09
N ALA A 319 11.15 -42.74 24.15
CA ALA A 319 11.82 -43.96 24.62
C ALA A 319 11.82 -45.07 23.54
N ALA A 320 10.73 -45.18 22.77
CA ALA A 320 10.60 -46.07 21.62
C ALA A 320 11.37 -45.60 20.37
N ARG A 321 12.01 -44.42 20.41
CA ARG A 321 12.73 -43.76 19.30
C ARG A 321 11.88 -43.58 18.03
N LEU A 322 10.60 -43.27 18.22
CA LEU A 322 9.68 -42.94 17.12
C LEU A 322 9.60 -41.42 16.91
N VAL A 323 9.86 -40.66 17.97
CA VAL A 323 9.83 -39.20 18.00
C VAL A 323 11.07 -38.68 18.73
N VAL A 324 11.56 -37.51 18.35
CA VAL A 324 12.70 -36.80 18.94
C VAL A 324 12.21 -35.46 19.49
N ALA A 325 12.67 -35.08 20.68
CA ALA A 325 12.34 -33.79 21.28
C ALA A 325 13.36 -32.72 20.84
N HIS A 326 12.88 -31.57 20.36
CA HIS A 326 13.71 -30.46 19.88
C HIS A 326 13.78 -29.27 20.87
N GLY A 327 13.11 -29.39 22.03
CA GLY A 327 13.01 -28.32 23.03
C GLY A 327 11.80 -27.40 22.82
N ALA A 328 11.51 -26.55 23.80
CA ALA A 328 10.37 -25.60 23.78
C ALA A 328 8.99 -26.24 23.48
N GLY A 329 8.79 -27.52 23.82
CA GLY A 329 7.54 -28.24 23.56
C GLY A 329 7.37 -28.75 22.12
N ARG A 330 8.42 -28.69 21.29
CA ARG A 330 8.44 -29.24 19.93
C ARG A 330 9.00 -30.65 19.88
N PHE A 331 8.40 -31.43 18.99
CA PHE A 331 8.73 -32.81 18.71
C PHE A 331 8.78 -33.03 17.20
N ALA A 332 9.60 -33.97 16.75
CA ALA A 332 9.65 -34.38 15.35
C ALA A 332 9.67 -35.91 15.25
N PHE A 333 9.09 -36.46 14.19
CA PHE A 333 9.23 -37.89 13.92
C PHE A 333 10.71 -38.23 13.67
N ALA A 334 11.19 -39.31 14.30
CA ALA A 334 12.57 -39.74 14.15
C ALA A 334 12.89 -40.15 12.70
N HIS A 335 11.88 -40.61 11.96
CA HIS A 335 11.94 -40.89 10.53
C HIS A 335 10.59 -40.57 9.88
N ASP A 336 10.64 -40.00 8.68
CA ASP A 336 9.45 -39.57 7.94
C ASP A 336 8.50 -40.72 7.61
N LEU A 337 9.08 -41.88 7.32
CA LEU A 337 8.34 -43.10 7.05
C LEU A 337 7.46 -43.57 8.23
N VAL A 338 7.81 -43.18 9.46
CA VAL A 338 6.95 -43.39 10.65
C VAL A 338 5.67 -42.58 10.52
N ARG A 339 5.79 -41.29 10.16
CA ARG A 339 4.65 -40.41 9.89
C ARG A 339 3.83 -40.96 8.74
N GLU A 340 4.45 -41.25 7.59
CA GLU A 340 3.75 -41.76 6.40
C GLU A 340 2.97 -43.05 6.69
N THR A 341 3.53 -43.95 7.48
CA THR A 341 2.87 -45.22 7.84
C THR A 341 1.69 -45.00 8.79
N LEU A 342 1.81 -44.08 9.76
CA LEU A 342 0.73 -43.72 10.68
C LEU A 342 -0.37 -42.93 9.98
N TYR A 343 0.00 -42.03 9.07
CA TYR A 343 -0.93 -41.21 8.29
C TYR A 343 -1.67 -42.06 7.26
N GLY A 344 -0.97 -42.94 6.51
CA GLY A 344 -1.61 -43.87 5.58
C GLY A 344 -2.49 -44.94 6.25
N ALA A 345 -2.31 -45.20 7.55
CA ALA A 345 -3.23 -46.05 8.31
C ALA A 345 -4.58 -45.38 8.59
N LEU A 346 -4.70 -44.06 8.38
CA LEU A 346 -6.00 -43.35 8.46
C LEU A 346 -6.96 -43.79 7.35
N ASP A 347 -6.42 -44.18 6.19
CA ASP A 347 -7.22 -44.64 5.04
C ASP A 347 -8.00 -45.94 5.39
N ASP A 348 -7.47 -46.75 6.31
CA ASP A 348 -8.13 -47.98 6.81
C ASP A 348 -9.30 -47.69 7.79
N THR A 349 -9.39 -46.47 8.32
CA THR A 349 -10.44 -46.05 9.27
C THR A 349 -11.64 -45.34 8.63
N GLY A 350 -11.64 -45.18 7.30
CA GLY A 350 -12.66 -44.47 6.51
C GLY A 350 -12.38 -42.98 6.31
N GLU A 351 -12.92 -42.39 5.24
CA GLU A 351 -12.72 -40.98 4.84
C GLU A 351 -13.10 -39.99 5.96
N ASP A 352 -14.19 -40.25 6.69
CA ASP A 352 -14.70 -39.41 7.78
C ASP A 352 -13.68 -39.24 8.93
N GLY A 353 -12.86 -40.27 9.21
CA GLY A 353 -11.91 -40.24 10.32
C GLY A 353 -10.67 -39.38 10.05
N ARG A 354 -10.29 -39.22 8.78
CA ARG A 354 -9.18 -38.36 8.36
C ARG A 354 -9.62 -36.90 8.32
N ALA A 355 -10.77 -36.63 7.71
CA ALA A 355 -11.35 -35.30 7.61
C ALA A 355 -11.59 -34.67 9.01
N GLU A 356 -12.16 -35.43 9.95
CA GLU A 356 -12.39 -34.96 11.33
C GLU A 356 -11.09 -34.56 12.06
N ARG A 357 -9.99 -35.28 11.82
CA ARG A 357 -8.69 -34.93 12.43
C ARG A 357 -8.12 -33.64 11.85
N HIS A 358 -8.22 -33.44 10.54
CA HIS A 358 -7.83 -32.18 9.92
C HIS A 358 -8.70 -31.01 10.44
N ALA A 359 -10.02 -31.21 10.59
CA ALA A 359 -10.92 -30.23 11.19
C ALA A 359 -10.54 -29.91 12.64
N ALA A 360 -10.17 -30.92 13.44
CA ALA A 360 -9.71 -30.75 14.81
C ALA A 360 -8.40 -29.94 14.89
N VAL A 361 -7.50 -30.10 13.92
CA VAL A 361 -6.28 -29.28 13.83
C VAL A 361 -6.62 -27.82 13.54
N VAL A 362 -7.50 -27.52 12.58
CA VAL A 362 -7.95 -26.15 12.31
C VAL A 362 -8.53 -25.50 13.58
N ARG A 363 -9.45 -26.19 14.26
CA ARG A 363 -10.06 -25.69 15.51
C ARG A 363 -9.03 -25.49 16.63
N ALA A 364 -8.02 -26.34 16.71
CA ALA A 364 -6.95 -26.21 17.70
C ALA A 364 -6.04 -25.00 17.43
N LEU A 365 -5.79 -24.69 16.16
CA LEU A 365 -4.92 -23.60 15.72
C LEU A 365 -5.58 -22.23 15.76
N GLU A 366 -6.90 -22.17 15.57
CA GLU A 366 -7.69 -20.93 15.77
C GLU A 366 -7.82 -20.53 17.25
N GLY A 367 -7.66 -21.47 18.18
CA GLY A 367 -7.65 -21.18 19.62
C GLY A 367 -6.31 -20.65 20.13
N ASP A 368 -6.27 -20.16 21.37
CA ASP A 368 -5.05 -19.66 22.05
C ASP A 368 -3.99 -20.73 22.37
N ALA A 369 -4.00 -21.89 21.69
CA ALA A 369 -3.12 -23.01 21.97
C ALA A 369 -1.64 -22.69 21.65
N VAL A 370 -1.37 -21.70 20.78
CA VAL A 370 -0.03 -21.29 20.34
C VAL A 370 0.08 -19.75 20.29
N PRO A 371 1.21 -19.15 20.71
CA PRO A 371 1.50 -17.75 20.42
C PRO A 371 1.50 -17.47 18.91
N ALA A 372 0.91 -16.35 18.49
CA ALA A 372 0.89 -15.90 17.09
C ALA A 372 2.29 -15.97 16.44
N GLY A 373 2.35 -16.45 15.19
CA GLY A 373 3.59 -16.51 14.38
C GLY A 373 4.24 -17.90 14.24
N HIS A 374 3.57 -18.98 14.63
CA HIS A 374 4.10 -20.36 14.53
C HIS A 374 3.47 -21.23 13.44
N VAL A 375 2.32 -20.84 12.91
CA VAL A 375 1.58 -21.56 11.85
C VAL A 375 1.14 -20.52 10.83
N GLY A 376 1.48 -20.76 9.56
CA GLY A 376 1.17 -19.84 8.48
C GLY A 376 -0.25 -20.01 7.94
N PRO A 377 -0.79 -19.03 7.20
CA PRO A 377 -2.09 -19.16 6.52
C PRO A 377 -2.18 -20.40 5.62
N ALA A 378 -1.10 -20.77 4.91
CA ALA A 378 -1.05 -21.94 4.05
C ALA A 378 -1.27 -23.28 4.81
N ASP A 379 -0.74 -23.40 6.03
CA ASP A 379 -0.93 -24.60 6.86
C ASP A 379 -2.41 -24.73 7.28
N LEU A 380 -3.03 -23.63 7.69
CA LEU A 380 -4.45 -23.60 8.05
C LEU A 380 -5.35 -23.93 6.85
N ALA A 381 -5.06 -23.34 5.69
CA ALA A 381 -5.75 -23.64 4.43
C ALA A 381 -5.63 -25.12 4.04
N HIS A 382 -4.47 -25.73 4.26
CA HIS A 382 -4.26 -27.16 4.02
C HIS A 382 -5.16 -28.04 4.88
N HIS A 383 -5.16 -27.82 6.19
CA HIS A 383 -6.02 -28.58 7.08
C HIS A 383 -7.51 -28.29 6.81
N ALA A 384 -7.87 -27.05 6.45
CA ALA A 384 -9.24 -26.71 6.08
C ALA A 384 -9.70 -27.44 4.80
N ARG A 385 -8.85 -27.51 3.77
CA ARG A 385 -9.14 -28.25 2.53
C ARG A 385 -9.35 -29.74 2.79
N LEU A 386 -8.45 -30.37 3.54
CA LEU A 386 -8.54 -31.81 3.85
C LEU A 386 -9.64 -32.16 4.86
N ALA A 387 -10.11 -31.19 5.64
CA ALA A 387 -11.28 -31.36 6.48
C ALA A 387 -12.57 -31.51 5.66
N GLY A 388 -12.60 -31.01 4.42
CA GLY A 388 -13.74 -31.07 3.52
C GLY A 388 -15.02 -30.56 4.20
N ASP A 389 -16.08 -31.36 4.14
CA ASP A 389 -17.40 -31.05 4.72
C ASP A 389 -17.46 -31.14 6.25
N THR A 390 -16.39 -31.60 6.90
CA THR A 390 -16.31 -31.65 8.37
C THR A 390 -16.02 -30.28 8.99
N LEU A 391 -15.57 -29.34 8.18
CA LEU A 391 -15.43 -27.93 8.54
C LEU A 391 -16.52 -27.13 7.82
N GLU A 392 -17.11 -26.16 8.53
CA GLU A 392 -18.06 -25.20 7.94
C GLU A 392 -17.47 -24.60 6.64
N PRO A 393 -18.20 -24.64 5.51
CA PRO A 393 -17.71 -24.17 4.21
C PRO A 393 -17.09 -22.77 4.28
N SER A 394 -17.76 -21.84 4.96
CA SER A 394 -17.32 -20.44 5.13
C SER A 394 -15.98 -20.32 5.81
N ARG A 395 -15.75 -21.12 6.84
CA ARG A 395 -14.46 -21.15 7.54
C ARG A 395 -13.35 -21.72 6.68
N ALA A 396 -13.66 -22.74 5.87
CA ALA A 396 -12.69 -23.27 4.93
C ALA A 396 -12.31 -22.24 3.86
N VAL A 397 -13.30 -21.55 3.30
CA VAL A 397 -13.11 -20.45 2.35
C VAL A 397 -12.27 -19.33 2.97
N ASP A 398 -12.54 -18.91 4.21
CA ASP A 398 -11.78 -17.86 4.89
C ASP A 398 -10.28 -18.18 5.00
N HIS A 399 -9.94 -19.42 5.38
CA HIS A 399 -8.55 -19.87 5.47
C HIS A 399 -7.88 -19.93 4.11
N LEU A 400 -8.59 -20.41 3.08
CA LEU A 400 -8.09 -20.45 1.71
C LEU A 400 -7.83 -19.05 1.15
N LEU A 401 -8.75 -18.09 1.36
CA LEU A 401 -8.57 -16.70 0.94
C LEU A 401 -7.45 -16.00 1.72
N ALA A 402 -7.28 -16.32 3.01
CA ALA A 402 -6.14 -15.82 3.78
C ALA A 402 -4.81 -16.36 3.24
N ALA A 403 -4.75 -17.63 2.85
CA ALA A 403 -3.57 -18.23 2.23
C ALA A 403 -3.31 -17.68 0.82
N ALA A 404 -4.35 -17.43 0.02
CA ALA A 404 -4.21 -16.77 -1.28
C ALA A 404 -3.58 -15.38 -1.13
N ARG A 405 -4.10 -14.56 -0.22
CA ARG A 405 -3.54 -13.23 0.06
C ARG A 405 -2.09 -13.31 0.55
N ASP A 406 -1.77 -14.23 1.46
CA ASP A 406 -0.38 -14.42 1.93
C ASP A 406 0.57 -14.86 0.81
N ALA A 407 0.12 -15.77 -0.05
CA ALA A 407 0.88 -16.24 -1.20
C ALA A 407 1.11 -15.13 -2.23
N GLY A 408 0.06 -14.35 -2.57
CA GLY A 408 0.16 -13.19 -3.43
C GLY A 408 1.14 -12.15 -2.87
N VAL A 409 1.11 -11.94 -1.54
CA VAL A 409 2.03 -11.06 -0.82
C VAL A 409 3.51 -11.49 -0.95
N ARG A 410 3.76 -12.81 -0.98
CA ARG A 410 5.10 -13.42 -1.15
C ARG A 410 5.46 -13.67 -2.62
N LEU A 411 4.64 -13.20 -3.56
CA LEU A 411 4.83 -13.42 -5.00
C LEU A 411 4.78 -14.90 -5.42
N ALA A 412 4.17 -15.75 -4.60
CA ALA A 412 3.90 -17.15 -4.90
C ALA A 412 2.56 -17.27 -5.65
N PHE A 413 2.50 -16.72 -6.86
CA PHE A 413 1.24 -16.55 -7.59
C PHE A 413 0.57 -17.87 -8.00
N GLU A 414 1.35 -18.89 -8.35
CA GLU A 414 0.80 -20.23 -8.58
C GLU A 414 0.16 -20.82 -7.32
N GLU A 415 0.71 -20.52 -6.13
CA GLU A 415 0.12 -20.88 -4.84
C GLU A 415 -1.17 -20.06 -4.58
N SER A 416 -1.14 -18.74 -4.82
CA SER A 416 -2.32 -17.86 -4.69
C SER A 416 -3.48 -18.35 -5.54
N ILE A 417 -3.23 -18.57 -6.84
CA ILE A 417 -4.21 -19.10 -7.80
C ILE A 417 -4.75 -20.47 -7.35
N GLY A 418 -3.89 -21.35 -6.83
CA GLY A 418 -4.31 -22.66 -6.30
C GLY A 418 -5.26 -22.55 -5.11
N HIS A 419 -4.98 -21.64 -4.18
CA HIS A 419 -5.87 -21.36 -3.04
C HIS A 419 -7.17 -20.70 -3.48
N LEU A 420 -7.15 -19.77 -4.45
CA LEU A 420 -8.34 -19.14 -5.02
C LEU A 420 -9.24 -20.15 -5.74
N TRP A 421 -8.66 -21.07 -6.53
CA TRP A 421 -9.42 -22.18 -7.14
C TRP A 421 -10.08 -23.06 -6.09
N SER A 422 -9.34 -23.46 -5.06
CA SER A 422 -9.88 -24.27 -3.97
C SER A 422 -11.00 -23.54 -3.21
N ALA A 423 -10.85 -22.23 -2.99
CA ALA A 423 -11.87 -21.40 -2.35
C ALA A 423 -13.13 -21.28 -3.23
N LEU A 424 -12.94 -21.10 -4.54
CA LEU A 424 -14.02 -21.02 -5.53
C LEU A 424 -14.84 -22.33 -5.55
N GLU A 425 -14.15 -23.48 -5.64
CA GLU A 425 -14.78 -24.80 -5.60
C GLU A 425 -15.56 -25.02 -4.30
N ARG A 426 -14.97 -24.65 -3.15
CA ARG A 426 -15.63 -24.81 -1.85
C ARG A 426 -16.85 -23.90 -1.70
N ALA A 427 -16.78 -22.67 -2.20
CA ALA A 427 -17.89 -21.72 -2.16
C ALA A 427 -19.08 -22.13 -3.07
N ALA A 428 -18.86 -23.01 -4.05
CA ALA A 428 -19.87 -23.38 -5.05
C ALA A 428 -21.11 -24.07 -4.47
N GLN A 429 -20.97 -24.71 -3.31
CA GLN A 429 -22.03 -25.51 -2.70
C GLN A 429 -22.99 -24.66 -1.87
N ASP A 430 -22.48 -23.76 -1.03
CA ASP A 430 -23.26 -23.10 0.02
C ASP A 430 -23.15 -21.57 0.03
N GLU A 431 -22.24 -20.98 -0.76
CA GLU A 431 -21.91 -19.55 -0.71
C GLU A 431 -21.92 -18.89 -2.11
N PRO A 432 -23.09 -18.84 -2.79
CA PRO A 432 -23.15 -18.47 -4.20
C PRO A 432 -22.72 -17.02 -4.49
N ARG A 433 -23.00 -16.06 -3.60
CA ARG A 433 -22.50 -14.67 -3.74
C ARG A 433 -20.98 -14.60 -3.63
N ARG A 434 -20.39 -15.29 -2.65
CA ARG A 434 -18.95 -15.35 -2.44
C ARG A 434 -18.23 -16.08 -3.58
N HIS A 435 -18.82 -17.14 -4.14
CA HIS A 435 -18.30 -17.79 -5.34
C HIS A 435 -18.10 -16.79 -6.50
N VAL A 436 -19.04 -15.88 -6.73
CA VAL A 436 -18.87 -14.84 -7.77
C VAL A 436 -17.71 -13.91 -7.43
N VAL A 437 -17.62 -13.44 -6.18
CA VAL A 437 -16.53 -12.54 -5.74
C VAL A 437 -15.15 -13.19 -5.88
N ILE A 438 -14.99 -14.42 -5.40
CA ILE A 438 -13.74 -15.18 -5.51
C ILE A 438 -13.40 -15.41 -7.00
N GLY A 439 -14.41 -15.68 -7.84
CA GLY A 439 -14.22 -15.80 -9.28
C GLY A 439 -13.76 -14.51 -9.95
N LEU A 440 -14.21 -13.34 -9.48
CA LEU A 440 -13.70 -12.04 -9.94
C LEU A 440 -12.22 -11.87 -9.56
N ASP A 441 -11.86 -12.14 -8.30
CA ASP A 441 -10.50 -11.99 -7.80
C ASP A 441 -9.52 -12.92 -8.57
N LEU A 442 -9.89 -14.19 -8.72
CA LEU A 442 -9.14 -15.17 -9.53
C LEU A 442 -9.04 -14.74 -11.00
N GLY A 443 -10.13 -14.23 -11.57
CA GLY A 443 -10.17 -13.76 -12.94
C GLY A 443 -9.26 -12.57 -13.21
N VAL A 444 -9.17 -11.63 -12.25
CA VAL A 444 -8.26 -10.48 -12.27
C VAL A 444 -6.81 -10.94 -12.16
N GLU A 445 -6.50 -11.85 -11.24
CA GLU A 445 -5.13 -12.36 -11.06
C GLU A 445 -4.64 -13.13 -12.30
N LEU A 446 -5.48 -13.99 -12.88
CA LEU A 446 -5.19 -14.67 -14.15
C LEU A 446 -5.01 -13.68 -15.31
N HIS A 447 -5.76 -12.58 -15.32
CA HIS A 447 -5.63 -11.54 -16.33
C HIS A 447 -4.26 -10.86 -16.23
N ALA A 448 -3.87 -10.42 -15.03
CA ALA A 448 -2.59 -9.76 -14.81
C ALA A 448 -1.38 -10.63 -15.23
N ARG A 449 -1.54 -11.96 -15.24
CA ARG A 449 -0.52 -12.96 -15.61
C ARG A 449 -0.46 -13.31 -17.09
N GLY A 450 -1.40 -12.79 -17.87
CA GLY A 450 -1.55 -13.14 -19.27
C GLY A 450 -2.15 -14.53 -19.54
N GLU A 451 -2.75 -15.17 -18.53
CA GLU A 451 -3.55 -16.39 -18.68
C GLU A 451 -4.95 -16.07 -19.23
N TRP A 452 -4.98 -15.33 -20.36
CA TRP A 452 -6.17 -14.66 -20.89
C TRP A 452 -7.35 -15.61 -21.12
N GLN A 453 -7.08 -16.82 -21.60
CA GLN A 453 -8.12 -17.82 -21.88
C GLN A 453 -8.77 -18.34 -20.60
N GLN A 454 -7.99 -18.53 -19.53
CA GLN A 454 -8.50 -18.98 -18.24
C GLN A 454 -9.24 -17.86 -17.54
N SER A 455 -8.66 -16.66 -17.49
CA SER A 455 -9.28 -15.44 -16.97
C SER A 455 -10.66 -15.21 -17.60
N SER A 456 -10.72 -15.21 -18.94
CA SER A 456 -11.96 -15.01 -19.69
C SER A 456 -13.02 -16.08 -19.39
N ARG A 457 -12.62 -17.35 -19.15
CA ARG A 457 -13.55 -18.42 -18.76
C ARG A 457 -14.16 -18.17 -17.37
N VAL A 458 -13.32 -17.94 -16.37
CA VAL A 458 -13.75 -17.75 -14.96
C VAL A 458 -14.65 -16.52 -14.83
N LEU A 459 -14.26 -15.42 -15.47
CA LEU A 459 -15.02 -14.17 -15.43
C LEU A 459 -16.38 -14.27 -16.14
N ARG A 460 -16.48 -15.00 -17.26
CA ARG A 460 -17.80 -15.27 -17.88
C ARG A 460 -18.69 -16.13 -16.99
N GLU A 461 -18.14 -17.11 -16.30
CA GLU A 461 -18.90 -17.89 -15.32
C GLU A 461 -19.39 -17.01 -14.15
N ALA A 462 -18.55 -16.08 -13.67
CA ALA A 462 -18.95 -15.10 -12.65
C ALA A 462 -20.13 -14.24 -13.13
N VAL A 463 -20.13 -13.82 -14.41
CA VAL A 463 -21.27 -13.10 -15.02
C VAL A 463 -22.55 -13.94 -15.02
N GLU A 464 -22.48 -15.18 -15.47
CA GLU A 464 -23.64 -16.08 -15.54
C GLU A 464 -24.24 -16.32 -14.16
N ARG A 465 -23.39 -16.57 -13.16
CA ARG A 465 -23.81 -16.79 -11.77
C ARG A 465 -24.37 -15.53 -11.13
N ALA A 466 -23.75 -14.37 -11.34
CA ALA A 466 -24.28 -13.09 -10.85
C ALA A 466 -25.69 -12.80 -11.40
N ARG A 467 -25.91 -13.05 -12.70
CA ARG A 467 -27.25 -12.95 -13.32
C ARG A 467 -28.25 -13.93 -12.72
N ALA A 468 -27.82 -15.16 -12.43
CA ALA A 468 -28.68 -16.19 -11.85
C ALA A 468 -29.09 -15.90 -10.40
N LEU A 469 -28.25 -15.19 -9.65
CA LEU A 469 -28.54 -14.80 -8.27
C LEU A 469 -29.53 -13.63 -8.15
N ASP A 470 -29.74 -12.88 -9.25
CA ASP A 470 -30.60 -11.69 -9.28
C ASP A 470 -30.20 -10.65 -8.21
N ASP A 471 -28.89 -10.57 -7.92
CA ASP A 471 -28.30 -9.64 -6.98
C ASP A 471 -27.71 -8.45 -7.74
N ASP A 472 -28.46 -7.35 -7.75
CA ASP A 472 -28.12 -6.17 -8.54
C ASP A 472 -26.81 -5.50 -8.10
N GLU A 473 -26.47 -5.57 -6.82
CA GLU A 473 -25.21 -5.02 -6.29
C GLU A 473 -24.02 -5.85 -6.78
N LEU A 474 -24.15 -7.17 -6.70
CA LEU A 474 -23.12 -8.08 -7.20
C LEU A 474 -22.95 -7.97 -8.73
N LEU A 475 -24.05 -7.83 -9.47
CA LEU A 475 -24.02 -7.61 -10.92
C LEU A 475 -23.30 -6.30 -11.26
N ALA A 476 -23.51 -5.25 -10.48
CA ALA A 476 -22.78 -3.99 -10.64
C ALA A 476 -21.28 -4.16 -10.35
N ARG A 477 -20.90 -4.90 -9.30
CA ARG A 477 -19.50 -5.21 -9.00
C ARG A 477 -18.83 -5.95 -10.15
N VAL A 478 -19.48 -6.97 -10.72
CA VAL A 478 -19.00 -7.70 -11.91
C VAL A 478 -18.84 -6.75 -13.11
N ALA A 479 -19.87 -5.95 -13.42
CA ALA A 479 -19.84 -5.04 -14.57
C ALA A 479 -18.72 -4.00 -14.46
N LEU A 480 -18.54 -3.38 -13.29
CA LEU A 480 -17.48 -2.41 -13.03
C LEU A 480 -16.09 -3.04 -13.10
N THR A 481 -15.93 -4.27 -12.56
CA THR A 481 -14.66 -5.02 -12.63
C THR A 481 -14.26 -5.29 -14.08
N LEU A 482 -15.19 -5.77 -14.90
CA LEU A 482 -14.94 -6.08 -16.32
C LEU A 482 -14.69 -4.83 -17.15
N HIS A 483 -15.41 -3.74 -16.88
CA HIS A 483 -15.19 -2.45 -17.52
C HIS A 483 -13.76 -1.94 -17.27
N ARG A 484 -13.30 -2.01 -16.00
CA ARG A 484 -11.94 -1.59 -15.61
C ARG A 484 -10.84 -2.48 -16.20
N LEU A 485 -11.05 -3.80 -16.26
CA LEU A 485 -10.07 -4.74 -16.81
C LEU A 485 -9.75 -4.49 -18.29
N GLY A 486 -10.63 -3.82 -19.04
CA GLY A 486 -10.36 -3.44 -20.43
C GLY A 486 -10.06 -4.66 -21.31
N TRP A 487 -10.90 -5.70 -21.21
CA TRP A 487 -10.71 -6.98 -21.91
C TRP A 487 -10.23 -6.83 -23.36
N ARG A 488 -9.32 -7.73 -23.78
CA ARG A 488 -8.81 -7.76 -25.16
C ARG A 488 -9.72 -8.62 -26.04
N GLY A 489 -10.12 -8.07 -27.18
CA GLY A 489 -10.95 -8.75 -28.17
C GLY A 489 -12.42 -8.29 -28.17
N GLU A 490 -12.97 -8.18 -29.36
CA GLU A 490 -14.28 -7.55 -29.65
C GLU A 490 -15.45 -8.18 -28.88
N THR A 491 -15.42 -9.51 -28.68
CA THR A 491 -16.52 -10.24 -28.01
C THR A 491 -16.60 -9.91 -26.52
N ASP A 492 -15.45 -9.90 -25.85
CA ASP A 492 -15.35 -9.69 -24.42
C ASP A 492 -15.60 -8.19 -24.10
N GLN A 493 -15.06 -7.27 -24.89
CA GLN A 493 -15.36 -5.83 -24.77
C GLN A 493 -16.86 -5.52 -24.90
N ARG A 494 -17.53 -6.15 -25.88
CA ARG A 494 -18.97 -6.01 -26.06
C ARG A 494 -19.75 -6.54 -24.85
N LEU A 495 -19.34 -7.69 -24.29
CA LEU A 495 -19.98 -8.25 -23.10
C LEU A 495 -19.85 -7.31 -21.88
N ALA A 496 -18.66 -6.73 -21.65
CA ALA A 496 -18.47 -5.76 -20.57
C ALA A 496 -19.39 -4.53 -20.74
N GLY A 497 -19.50 -4.01 -21.97
CA GLY A 497 -20.40 -2.90 -22.30
C GLY A 497 -21.88 -3.24 -22.06
N GLU A 498 -22.33 -4.41 -22.54
CA GLU A 498 -23.70 -4.89 -22.33
C GLU A 498 -24.04 -5.07 -20.84
N LEU A 499 -23.07 -5.54 -20.04
CA LEU A 499 -23.25 -5.72 -18.60
C LEU A 499 -23.39 -4.42 -17.83
N VAL A 500 -22.60 -3.38 -18.18
CA VAL A 500 -22.76 -2.05 -17.58
C VAL A 500 -24.17 -1.51 -17.85
N VAL A 501 -24.66 -1.66 -19.09
CA VAL A 501 -26.03 -1.24 -19.47
C VAL A 501 -27.09 -2.04 -18.71
N GLU A 502 -26.92 -3.35 -18.59
CA GLU A 502 -27.83 -4.23 -17.87
C GLU A 502 -27.88 -3.86 -16.38
N ALA A 503 -26.72 -3.81 -15.71
CA ALA A 503 -26.61 -3.49 -14.29
C ALA A 503 -27.16 -2.10 -13.99
N HIS A 504 -26.84 -1.10 -14.83
CA HIS A 504 -27.40 0.24 -14.72
C HIS A 504 -28.92 0.25 -14.82
N ARG A 505 -29.49 -0.45 -15.82
CA ARG A 505 -30.94 -0.53 -16.00
C ARG A 505 -31.65 -1.10 -14.78
N ARG A 506 -31.10 -2.18 -14.18
CA ARG A 506 -31.69 -2.82 -13.01
C ARG A 506 -31.61 -1.90 -11.78
N LEU A 507 -30.44 -1.34 -11.51
CA LEU A 507 -30.22 -0.49 -10.33
C LEU A 507 -30.84 0.90 -10.40
N VAL A 508 -31.03 1.47 -11.59
CA VAL A 508 -31.49 2.85 -11.77
C VAL A 508 -33.00 2.94 -12.02
N ARG A 509 -33.67 1.90 -12.54
CA ARG A 509 -35.12 1.96 -12.81
C ARG A 509 -36.02 1.63 -11.60
N ASP A 510 -35.52 1.00 -10.55
CA ASP A 510 -36.35 0.50 -9.43
C ASP A 510 -36.52 1.44 -8.23
N VAL A 511 -36.58 2.77 -8.46
CA VAL A 511 -37.10 3.71 -7.44
C VAL A 511 -38.45 4.27 -7.88
N PRO A 512 -39.58 3.74 -7.36
CA PRO A 512 -40.86 4.42 -7.44
C PRO A 512 -40.82 5.64 -6.50
N GLY A 513 -40.61 6.82 -7.07
CA GLY A 513 -41.01 8.10 -6.48
C GLY A 513 -40.03 8.72 -5.48
N GLU A 514 -38.93 9.28 -5.96
CA GLU A 514 -38.30 10.48 -5.40
C GLU A 514 -37.59 11.20 -6.55
N GLY A 515 -38.19 12.29 -7.03
CA GLY A 515 -37.61 13.09 -8.11
C GLY A 515 -36.34 13.78 -7.64
N GLY A 516 -35.21 13.52 -8.31
CA GLY A 516 -33.97 14.25 -8.09
C GLY A 516 -34.09 15.73 -8.52
N PRO A 517 -33.25 16.62 -7.97
CA PRO A 517 -33.42 18.08 -8.06
C PRO A 517 -33.01 18.72 -9.41
N TYR A 518 -32.55 17.95 -10.39
CA TYR A 518 -32.11 18.49 -11.69
C TYR A 518 -33.17 18.28 -12.77
N GLY A 519 -34.22 19.08 -12.73
CA GLY A 519 -35.33 18.91 -13.68
C GLY A 519 -36.29 20.08 -13.79
N ARG A 520 -35.79 21.30 -14.04
CA ARG A 520 -36.42 22.32 -14.94
C ARG A 520 -35.73 23.68 -14.83
N GLU A 521 -35.10 24.09 -15.93
CA GLU A 521 -35.10 25.50 -16.32
C GLU A 521 -35.86 25.63 -17.65
N GLY A 522 -36.84 26.53 -17.65
CA GLY A 522 -37.80 26.73 -18.71
C GLY A 522 -37.32 27.67 -19.81
N ARG A 523 -38.04 27.64 -20.93
CA ARG A 523 -38.22 28.80 -21.79
C ARG A 523 -39.69 29.21 -21.84
N PRO A 524 -40.00 30.49 -22.08
CA PRO A 524 -41.27 31.09 -21.68
C PRO A 524 -42.30 31.18 -22.81
N GLY A 525 -43.57 31.09 -22.41
CA GLY A 525 -44.67 31.91 -22.91
C GLY A 525 -45.30 31.56 -24.26
N ALA A 526 -46.52 31.02 -24.23
CA ALA A 526 -47.63 31.55 -25.04
C ALA A 526 -49.00 31.01 -24.58
N GLN A 527 -49.91 31.96 -24.40
CA GLN A 527 -51.34 31.90 -24.13
C GLN A 527 -52.12 30.83 -24.92
N GLY A 528 -53.18 30.31 -24.30
CA GLY A 528 -54.49 30.21 -24.99
C GLY A 528 -55.16 28.83 -25.07
N GLY A 529 -56.23 28.68 -24.28
CA GLY A 529 -57.54 28.27 -24.80
C GLY A 529 -57.74 26.88 -25.41
N ARG A 530 -58.36 26.00 -24.62
CA ARG A 530 -59.41 25.01 -24.98
C ARG A 530 -59.85 25.00 -26.47
N THR A 531 -59.76 23.84 -27.15
CA THR A 531 -60.87 22.88 -27.40
C THR A 531 -60.49 21.84 -28.46
N ALA A 532 -60.78 20.57 -28.15
CA ALA A 532 -61.16 19.43 -28.99
C ALA A 532 -60.69 19.30 -30.46
N GLY A 533 -60.07 18.14 -30.74
CA GLY A 533 -60.44 17.34 -31.93
C GLY A 533 -59.38 17.10 -33.00
N ALA A 534 -58.78 15.90 -32.95
CA ALA A 534 -58.28 15.07 -34.06
C ALA A 534 -57.04 15.50 -34.86
N GLY A 535 -55.98 14.68 -34.77
CA GLY A 535 -55.01 14.48 -35.87
C GLY A 535 -53.56 14.23 -35.44
N GLY A 536 -53.12 12.97 -35.48
CA GLY A 536 -51.71 12.62 -35.69
C GLY A 536 -50.81 12.49 -34.46
N ALA A 537 -50.95 11.41 -33.70
CA ALA A 537 -49.94 11.01 -32.71
C ALA A 537 -48.76 10.31 -33.40
N ALA A 538 -47.64 11.02 -33.57
CA ALA A 538 -46.32 10.41 -33.74
C ALA A 538 -45.20 11.44 -33.45
N GLY A 539 -44.31 11.10 -32.50
CA GLY A 539 -42.91 11.53 -32.49
C GLY A 539 -42.49 12.46 -31.35
N ALA A 540 -41.80 11.90 -30.35
CA ALA A 540 -40.54 12.41 -29.78
C ALA A 540 -40.08 11.69 -28.50
N GLY A 541 -40.90 10.81 -27.88
CA GLY A 541 -40.50 10.01 -26.70
C GLY A 541 -40.00 8.59 -27.00
N GLY A 542 -39.87 8.22 -28.27
CA GLY A 542 -39.65 6.82 -28.70
C GLY A 542 -38.34 6.54 -29.43
N ARG A 543 -37.37 7.46 -29.46
CA ARG A 543 -36.10 7.24 -30.19
C ARG A 543 -34.98 6.64 -29.33
N ALA A 544 -34.87 6.97 -28.06
CA ALA A 544 -33.92 6.33 -27.15
C ALA A 544 -34.33 4.87 -26.82
N ALA A 545 -35.59 4.67 -26.42
CA ALA A 545 -36.11 3.35 -26.04
C ALA A 545 -36.31 2.35 -27.22
N ARG A 546 -36.31 2.80 -28.49
CA ARG A 546 -36.33 1.91 -29.67
C ARG A 546 -34.96 1.65 -30.28
N ALA A 547 -33.95 2.49 -30.01
CA ALA A 547 -32.57 2.18 -30.36
C ALA A 547 -31.98 1.12 -29.42
N GLU A 548 -32.37 1.12 -28.14
CA GLU A 548 -31.92 0.20 -27.09
C GLU A 548 -32.45 -1.24 -27.20
N ALA A 549 -33.50 -1.48 -28.01
CA ALA A 549 -34.06 -2.81 -28.26
C ALA A 549 -33.48 -3.50 -29.50
N ALA A 550 -32.56 -2.84 -30.21
CA ALA A 550 -31.97 -3.34 -31.45
C ALA A 550 -30.47 -3.02 -31.50
N GLY A 551 -29.66 -3.71 -30.69
CA GLY A 551 -28.22 -3.93 -30.92
C GLY A 551 -27.38 -2.75 -31.44
N ALA A 552 -27.70 -1.51 -31.05
CA ALA A 552 -26.87 -0.36 -31.37
C ALA A 552 -25.70 -0.36 -30.39
N GLU A 553 -24.47 -0.50 -30.90
CA GLU A 553 -23.26 -0.25 -30.11
C GLU A 553 -23.38 1.15 -29.49
N LEU A 554 -23.39 1.22 -28.16
CA LEU A 554 -23.23 2.49 -27.47
C LEU A 554 -21.81 3.00 -27.75
N ASP A 555 -21.68 4.29 -28.02
CA ASP A 555 -20.36 4.91 -28.10
C ASP A 555 -19.68 4.91 -26.72
N GLY A 556 -18.34 4.93 -26.70
CA GLY A 556 -17.54 4.91 -25.46
C GLY A 556 -17.97 5.95 -24.41
N PRO A 557 -18.23 7.22 -24.77
CA PRO A 557 -18.65 8.25 -23.82
C PRO A 557 -20.00 7.99 -23.14
N GLN A 558 -20.95 7.35 -23.84
CA GLN A 558 -22.21 6.94 -23.22
C GLN A 558 -21.99 5.81 -22.22
N LEU A 559 -21.15 4.83 -22.56
CA LEU A 559 -20.84 3.71 -21.68
C LEU A 559 -20.15 4.16 -20.38
N GLU A 560 -19.18 5.06 -20.46
CA GLU A 560 -18.50 5.65 -19.29
C GLU A 560 -19.48 6.40 -18.36
N ARG A 561 -20.45 7.11 -18.94
CA ARG A 561 -21.49 7.78 -18.14
C ARG A 561 -22.32 6.77 -17.36
N LEU A 562 -22.74 5.68 -17.99
CA LEU A 562 -23.50 4.62 -17.34
C LEU A 562 -22.67 3.94 -16.25
N ALA A 563 -21.39 3.66 -16.49
CA ALA A 563 -20.48 3.09 -15.50
C ALA A 563 -20.34 3.99 -14.26
N ARG A 564 -20.24 5.32 -14.43
CA ARG A 564 -20.20 6.28 -13.31
C ARG A 564 -21.49 6.29 -12.50
N GLU A 565 -22.63 6.40 -13.18
CA GLU A 565 -23.93 6.36 -12.51
C GLU A 565 -24.13 5.05 -11.74
N LEU A 566 -23.68 3.93 -12.33
CA LEU A 566 -23.67 2.61 -11.71
C LEU A 566 -22.78 2.57 -10.45
N ALA A 567 -21.55 3.08 -10.51
CA ALA A 567 -20.64 3.14 -9.37
C ALA A 567 -21.20 3.98 -8.20
N VAL A 568 -21.84 5.12 -8.49
CA VAL A 568 -22.51 5.95 -7.47
C VAL A 568 -23.62 5.16 -6.76
N ARG A 569 -24.42 4.40 -7.52
CA ARG A 569 -25.50 3.58 -6.95
C ARG A 569 -24.98 2.39 -6.16
N ALA A 570 -23.92 1.73 -6.63
CA ALA A 570 -23.26 0.65 -5.91
C ALA A 570 -22.77 1.11 -4.53
N VAL A 571 -22.16 2.31 -4.43
CA VAL A 571 -21.79 2.91 -3.13
C VAL A 571 -23.00 3.10 -2.21
N VAL A 572 -24.13 3.60 -2.72
CA VAL A 572 -25.34 3.80 -1.92
C VAL A 572 -25.89 2.48 -1.39
N LEU A 573 -25.87 1.42 -2.20
CA LEU A 573 -26.33 0.10 -1.79
C LEU A 573 -25.40 -0.53 -0.75
N ALA A 574 -24.10 -0.55 -1.01
CA ALA A 574 -23.12 -1.10 -0.07
C ALA A 574 -23.20 -0.41 1.30
N ARG A 575 -23.40 0.92 1.33
CA ARG A 575 -23.63 1.67 2.59
C ARG A 575 -24.90 1.22 3.32
N ARG A 576 -25.99 0.95 2.60
CA ARG A 576 -27.25 0.49 3.20
C ARG A 576 -27.17 -0.95 3.69
N GLY A 577 -26.37 -1.78 3.01
CA GLY A 577 -26.13 -3.18 3.36
C GLY A 577 -25.20 -3.39 4.54
N GLU A 578 -24.51 -2.34 5.02
CA GLU A 578 -23.43 -2.44 6.02
C GLU A 578 -22.31 -3.43 5.59
N ASP A 579 -22.05 -3.54 4.27
CA ASP A 579 -21.02 -4.41 3.68
C ASP A 579 -19.74 -3.58 3.37
N ASP A 580 -18.77 -3.62 4.30
CA ASP A 580 -17.52 -2.86 4.19
C ASP A 580 -16.62 -3.33 3.03
N GLU A 581 -16.73 -4.59 2.60
CA GLU A 581 -15.96 -5.11 1.46
C GLU A 581 -16.53 -4.56 0.14
N ALA A 582 -17.85 -4.69 -0.04
CA ALA A 582 -18.54 -4.11 -1.20
C ALA A 582 -18.41 -2.59 -1.25
N LEU A 583 -18.41 -1.93 -0.07
CA LEU A 583 -18.24 -0.49 0.02
C LEU A 583 -16.83 -0.07 -0.38
N SER A 584 -15.80 -0.78 0.07
CA SER A 584 -14.41 -0.51 -0.33
C SER A 584 -14.22 -0.60 -1.84
N PHE A 585 -14.71 -1.67 -2.46
CA PHE A 585 -14.70 -1.85 -3.92
C PHE A 585 -15.45 -0.74 -4.66
N SER A 586 -16.65 -0.39 -4.18
CA SER A 586 -17.51 0.59 -4.85
C SER A 586 -16.95 2.01 -4.74
N LEU A 587 -16.37 2.37 -3.60
CA LEU A 587 -15.68 3.66 -3.40
C LEU A 587 -14.47 3.77 -4.33
N TRP A 588 -13.66 2.71 -4.44
CA TRP A 588 -12.53 2.65 -5.37
C TRP A 588 -12.97 2.85 -6.81
N SER A 589 -13.97 2.07 -7.25
CA SER A 589 -14.49 2.14 -8.63
C SER A 589 -15.09 3.51 -8.95
N ARG A 590 -15.78 4.14 -7.99
CA ARG A 590 -16.29 5.51 -8.16
C ARG A 590 -15.14 6.51 -8.26
N HIS A 591 -14.11 6.40 -7.44
CA HIS A 591 -12.94 7.27 -7.48
C HIS A 591 -12.21 7.17 -8.82
N ASP A 592 -11.95 5.95 -9.29
CA ASP A 592 -11.26 5.66 -10.56
C ASP A 592 -12.03 6.23 -11.76
N LEU A 593 -13.34 5.99 -11.84
CA LEU A 593 -14.18 6.46 -12.94
C LEU A 593 -14.47 7.97 -12.93
N MET A 594 -14.32 8.65 -11.78
CA MET A 594 -14.65 10.09 -11.69
C MET A 594 -13.48 11.02 -11.97
N TRP A 595 -12.24 10.51 -12.00
CA TRP A 595 -11.05 11.35 -12.16
C TRP A 595 -11.19 12.36 -13.29
N GLY A 596 -10.71 13.59 -13.10
CA GLY A 596 -10.80 14.68 -14.07
C GLY A 596 -10.97 16.05 -13.39
N PRO A 597 -10.72 17.16 -14.10
CA PRO A 597 -10.82 18.51 -13.54
C PRO A 597 -12.23 18.79 -12.98
N GLY A 598 -12.31 19.55 -11.88
CA GLY A 598 -13.57 19.86 -11.21
C GLY A 598 -14.11 18.78 -10.27
N THR A 599 -13.40 17.66 -10.08
CA THR A 599 -13.85 16.55 -9.21
C THR A 599 -13.04 16.38 -7.93
N ALA A 600 -12.00 17.20 -7.71
CA ALA A 600 -11.04 17.03 -6.63
C ALA A 600 -11.67 17.01 -5.23
N ALA A 601 -12.60 17.92 -4.94
CA ALA A 601 -13.30 17.97 -3.64
C ALA A 601 -14.14 16.71 -3.37
N GLU A 602 -14.78 16.16 -4.40
CA GLU A 602 -15.53 14.91 -4.31
C GLU A 602 -14.59 13.72 -4.09
N ARG A 603 -13.43 13.70 -4.79
CA ARG A 603 -12.39 12.68 -4.61
C ARG A 603 -11.78 12.71 -3.21
N GLU A 604 -11.53 13.89 -2.62
CA GLU A 604 -11.09 14.02 -1.23
C GLU A 604 -12.08 13.32 -0.29
N ALA A 605 -13.37 13.65 -0.38
CA ALA A 605 -14.40 13.04 0.45
C ALA A 605 -14.49 11.51 0.30
N LEU A 606 -14.32 10.99 -0.93
CA LEU A 606 -14.26 9.54 -1.16
C LEU A 606 -13.05 8.89 -0.50
N THR A 607 -11.86 9.48 -0.67
CA THR A 607 -10.64 8.93 -0.06
C THR A 607 -10.70 8.93 1.47
N GLU A 608 -11.32 9.93 2.09
CA GLU A 608 -11.55 9.94 3.54
C GLU A 608 -12.46 8.80 4.00
N GLU A 609 -13.52 8.53 3.25
CA GLU A 609 -14.40 7.41 3.55
C GLU A 609 -13.69 6.08 3.35
N MET A 610 -12.94 5.92 2.26
CA MET A 610 -12.13 4.71 2.01
C MET A 610 -11.15 4.44 3.15
N ILE A 611 -10.44 5.45 3.65
CA ILE A 611 -9.56 5.32 4.83
C ILE A 611 -10.36 4.83 6.04
N ALA A 612 -11.56 5.38 6.27
CA ALA A 612 -12.40 4.97 7.39
C ALA A 612 -12.95 3.54 7.25
N VAL A 613 -13.27 3.08 6.04
CA VAL A 613 -13.71 1.70 5.78
C VAL A 613 -12.54 0.74 5.94
N ALA A 614 -11.41 1.04 5.32
CA ALA A 614 -10.18 0.24 5.38
C ALA A 614 -9.75 -0.01 6.84
N ARG A 615 -9.76 1.03 7.68
CA ARG A 615 -9.48 0.90 9.12
C ARG A 615 -10.44 -0.02 9.87
N ARG A 616 -11.73 -0.02 9.52
CA ARG A 616 -12.71 -0.93 10.15
C ARG A 616 -12.49 -2.37 9.70
N ALA A 617 -12.17 -2.56 8.43
CA ALA A 617 -11.86 -3.85 7.83
C ALA A 617 -10.46 -4.38 8.22
N SER A 618 -9.62 -3.56 8.88
CA SER A 618 -8.19 -3.85 9.11
C SER A 618 -7.43 -4.13 7.80
N ASP A 619 -7.79 -3.38 6.74
CA ASP A 619 -7.17 -3.43 5.42
C ASP A 619 -6.13 -2.31 5.27
N ASP A 620 -4.91 -2.58 5.75
CA ASP A 620 -3.81 -1.60 5.73
C ASP A 620 -3.39 -1.20 4.30
N GLU A 621 -3.66 -2.04 3.30
CA GLU A 621 -3.29 -1.77 1.91
C GLU A 621 -4.22 -0.73 1.30
N THR A 622 -5.52 -0.97 1.36
CA THR A 622 -6.52 0.01 0.89
C THR A 622 -6.38 1.32 1.65
N GLU A 623 -6.06 1.30 2.95
CA GLU A 623 -5.80 2.53 3.70
C GLU A 623 -4.64 3.32 3.10
N ARG A 624 -3.48 2.69 2.85
CA ARG A 624 -2.30 3.36 2.29
C ARG A 624 -2.57 3.95 0.91
N ILE A 625 -3.22 3.19 0.03
CA ILE A 625 -3.57 3.67 -1.32
C ILE A 625 -4.53 4.88 -1.22
N ALA A 626 -5.53 4.81 -0.35
CA ALA A 626 -6.47 5.91 -0.14
C ALA A 626 -5.78 7.17 0.42
N VAL A 627 -4.83 7.03 1.34
CA VAL A 627 -4.02 8.15 1.85
C VAL A 627 -3.16 8.76 0.72
N SER A 628 -2.59 7.93 -0.15
CA SER A 628 -1.85 8.38 -1.34
C SER A 628 -2.74 9.22 -2.26
N LEU A 629 -3.90 8.71 -2.65
CA LEU A 629 -4.82 9.45 -3.54
C LEU A 629 -5.35 10.74 -2.91
N SER A 630 -5.48 10.77 -1.58
CA SER A 630 -5.98 11.92 -0.85
C SER A 630 -5.05 13.14 -0.92
N TRP A 631 -3.72 12.95 -0.92
CA TRP A 631 -2.81 14.11 -1.05
C TRP A 631 -2.93 14.74 -2.44
N VAL A 632 -3.17 13.94 -3.47
CA VAL A 632 -3.34 14.43 -4.84
C VAL A 632 -4.59 15.28 -4.98
N ALA A 633 -5.72 14.82 -4.42
CA ALA A 633 -6.98 15.57 -4.42
C ALA A 633 -6.88 16.91 -3.66
N LEU A 634 -6.11 16.96 -2.57
CA LEU A 634 -5.85 18.20 -1.83
C LEU A 634 -4.97 19.17 -2.63
N LEU A 635 -3.95 18.66 -3.32
CA LEU A 635 -3.07 19.47 -4.16
C LEU A 635 -3.84 20.09 -5.33
N GLU A 636 -4.71 19.31 -5.99
CA GLU A 636 -5.55 19.79 -7.09
C GLU A 636 -6.45 20.98 -6.68
N GLN A 637 -6.91 20.98 -5.42
CA GLN A 637 -7.71 22.07 -4.85
C GLN A 637 -6.89 23.29 -4.38
N GLY A 638 -5.56 23.25 -4.49
CA GLY A 638 -4.72 24.34 -3.95
C GLY A 638 -4.65 24.36 -2.41
N ASP A 639 -4.95 23.25 -1.73
CA ASP A 639 -4.97 23.13 -0.28
C ASP A 639 -3.61 22.71 0.30
N PRO A 640 -2.98 23.52 1.19
CA PRO A 640 -1.67 23.20 1.78
C PRO A 640 -1.65 21.95 2.69
N ARG A 641 -2.81 21.42 3.09
CA ARG A 641 -2.93 20.15 3.85
C ARG A 641 -2.40 18.94 3.07
N TYR A 642 -2.22 19.06 1.75
CA TYR A 642 -1.68 17.98 0.93
C TYR A 642 -0.32 17.47 1.44
N LEU A 643 0.55 18.35 1.95
CA LEU A 643 1.87 17.95 2.48
C LEU A 643 1.75 17.08 3.74
N GLU A 644 0.81 17.40 4.63
CA GLU A 644 0.56 16.57 5.81
C GLU A 644 0.09 15.17 5.40
N ARG A 645 -0.83 15.11 4.43
CA ARG A 645 -1.35 13.85 3.90
C ARG A 645 -0.27 13.02 3.18
N PHE A 646 0.56 13.68 2.38
CA PHE A 646 1.73 13.08 1.72
C PHE A 646 2.74 12.51 2.73
N HIS A 647 3.08 13.27 3.79
CA HIS A 647 3.99 12.76 4.82
C HIS A 647 3.40 11.60 5.62
N ALA A 648 2.08 11.59 5.86
CA ALA A 648 1.40 10.46 6.47
C ALA A 648 1.54 9.21 5.60
N PHE A 649 1.31 9.33 4.28
CA PHE A 649 1.51 8.26 3.32
C PHE A 649 2.96 7.72 3.34
N VAL A 650 3.95 8.61 3.23
CA VAL A 650 5.38 8.21 3.26
C VAL A 650 5.73 7.49 4.56
N THR A 651 5.23 7.97 5.70
CA THR A 651 5.46 7.33 7.01
C THR A 651 4.86 5.92 7.04
N MET A 652 3.65 5.73 6.51
CA MET A 652 3.01 4.42 6.40
C MET A 652 3.76 3.48 5.44
N ALA A 653 4.34 4.01 4.37
CA ALA A 653 5.16 3.27 3.42
C ALA A 653 6.51 2.83 4.02
N GLU A 654 7.07 3.56 4.98
CA GLU A 654 8.36 3.23 5.61
C GLU A 654 8.25 2.24 6.77
N GLN A 655 7.11 2.20 7.47
CA GLN A 655 6.99 1.46 8.74
C GLN A 655 6.67 -0.04 8.58
N ASP A 656 5.98 -0.45 7.52
CA ASP A 656 5.53 -1.86 7.36
C ASP A 656 5.05 -2.16 5.92
N ALA A 657 5.75 -1.64 4.91
CA ALA A 657 5.29 -1.72 3.52
C ALA A 657 6.20 -2.55 2.61
N GLY A 658 5.57 -3.22 1.66
CA GLY A 658 6.26 -3.90 0.58
C GLY A 658 7.15 -3.01 -0.25
N GLU A 659 8.00 -3.65 -1.03
CA GLU A 659 8.86 -3.00 -2.01
C GLU A 659 8.09 -2.09 -2.97
N ARG A 660 6.93 -2.50 -3.50
CA ARG A 660 6.09 -1.64 -4.34
C ARG A 660 5.59 -0.37 -3.63
N MET A 661 5.23 -0.47 -2.35
CA MET A 661 4.76 0.70 -1.61
C MET A 661 5.93 1.65 -1.28
N ARG A 662 7.13 1.10 -1.02
CA ARG A 662 8.36 1.90 -0.92
C ARG A 662 8.70 2.57 -2.26
N MET A 663 8.53 1.86 -3.37
CA MET A 663 8.67 2.36 -4.74
C MET A 663 7.72 3.52 -5.02
N ALA A 664 6.43 3.34 -4.76
CA ALA A 664 5.41 4.38 -4.91
C ALA A 664 5.74 5.61 -4.05
N ALA A 665 6.16 5.40 -2.79
CA ALA A 665 6.61 6.50 -1.93
C ALA A 665 7.89 7.18 -2.43
N ALA A 666 8.84 6.45 -3.02
CA ALA A 666 10.01 7.03 -3.68
C ALA A 666 9.61 7.89 -4.89
N MET A 667 8.67 7.41 -5.71
CA MET A 667 8.14 8.16 -6.85
C MET A 667 7.40 9.43 -6.42
N ASP A 668 6.50 9.34 -5.43
CA ASP A 668 5.80 10.53 -4.90
C ASP A 668 6.78 11.52 -4.25
N ARG A 669 7.83 11.03 -3.57
CA ARG A 669 8.92 11.88 -3.07
C ARG A 669 9.67 12.58 -4.20
N CYS A 670 9.93 11.90 -5.31
CA CYS A 670 10.50 12.50 -6.52
C CYS A 670 9.60 13.63 -7.03
N ILE A 671 8.30 13.38 -7.19
CA ILE A 671 7.32 14.36 -7.67
C ILE A 671 7.27 15.59 -6.77
N ILE A 672 7.13 15.40 -5.45
CA ILE A 672 7.06 16.53 -4.49
C ILE A 672 8.40 17.26 -4.35
N ALA A 673 9.54 16.58 -4.52
CA ALA A 673 10.84 17.24 -4.57
C ALA A 673 11.00 18.09 -5.84
N ALA A 674 10.62 17.55 -7.00
CA ALA A 674 10.66 18.28 -8.27
C ALA A 674 9.74 19.50 -8.26
N LEU A 675 8.52 19.37 -7.72
CA LEU A 675 7.57 20.48 -7.56
C LEU A 675 8.15 21.64 -6.72
N GLY A 676 8.89 21.29 -5.66
CA GLY A 676 9.60 22.24 -4.80
C GLY A 676 10.98 22.67 -5.33
N ALA A 677 11.31 22.36 -6.58
CA ALA A 677 12.59 22.64 -7.24
C ALA A 677 13.84 22.07 -6.52
N ARG A 678 13.67 21.00 -5.72
CA ARG A 678 14.75 20.23 -5.08
C ARG A 678 15.23 19.12 -6.03
N PHE A 679 15.78 19.51 -7.16
CA PHE A 679 16.04 18.58 -8.27
C PHE A 679 17.06 17.48 -7.97
N GLU A 680 18.12 17.77 -7.21
CA GLU A 680 19.10 16.74 -6.83
C GLU A 680 18.45 15.65 -5.96
N GLU A 681 17.57 16.05 -5.04
CA GLU A 681 16.78 15.11 -4.25
C GLU A 681 15.80 14.35 -5.14
N ALA A 682 15.10 15.03 -6.05
CA ALA A 682 14.18 14.39 -6.98
C ALA A 682 14.87 13.32 -7.84
N GLU A 683 16.03 13.62 -8.41
CA GLU A 683 16.83 12.67 -9.19
C GLU A 683 17.31 11.48 -8.35
N ALA A 684 17.71 11.71 -7.10
CA ALA A 684 18.09 10.63 -6.18
C ALA A 684 16.89 9.71 -5.85
N ARG A 685 15.69 10.27 -5.65
CA ARG A 685 14.47 9.49 -5.41
C ARG A 685 13.96 8.79 -6.65
N PHE A 686 14.12 9.41 -7.81
CA PHE A 686 13.87 8.78 -9.09
C PHE A 686 14.80 7.59 -9.31
N ALA A 687 16.09 7.72 -8.99
CA ALA A 687 17.04 6.62 -9.05
C ALA A 687 16.77 5.54 -7.98
N GLU A 688 16.29 5.90 -6.80
CA GLU A 688 15.80 4.94 -5.78
C GLU A 688 14.61 4.15 -6.33
N ALA A 689 13.69 4.82 -7.01
CA ALA A 689 12.56 4.16 -7.65
C ALA A 689 13.02 3.28 -8.82
N VAL A 690 13.73 3.81 -9.81
CA VAL A 690 14.10 3.05 -11.01
C VAL A 690 15.21 2.02 -10.75
N GLY A 691 16.18 2.33 -9.89
CA GLY A 691 17.33 1.48 -9.57
C GLY A 691 16.99 0.28 -8.68
N ALA A 692 15.82 0.28 -8.03
CA ALA A 692 15.23 -0.91 -7.42
C ALA A 692 14.44 -1.77 -8.44
N GLY A 693 14.41 -1.40 -9.72
CA GLY A 693 13.53 -1.98 -10.74
C GLY A 693 14.13 -2.04 -12.14
N ASP A 694 15.34 -2.59 -12.30
CA ASP A 694 15.98 -2.71 -13.63
C ASP A 694 15.24 -3.69 -14.59
N HIS A 695 14.12 -4.28 -14.17
CA HIS A 695 13.22 -5.11 -14.98
C HIS A 695 11.75 -4.74 -14.71
N HIS A 696 11.27 -3.65 -15.34
CA HIS A 696 9.86 -3.26 -15.34
C HIS A 696 9.26 -3.59 -16.71
N GLU A 697 9.04 -4.87 -17.02
CA GLU A 697 8.19 -5.30 -18.14
C GLU A 697 6.72 -5.45 -17.70
N ASP A 698 6.43 -5.66 -16.42
CA ASP A 698 5.07 -5.98 -15.94
C ASP A 698 4.53 -5.06 -14.79
N GLU A 699 4.73 -3.74 -14.87
CA GLU A 699 3.76 -2.82 -14.23
C GLU A 699 2.41 -2.97 -14.94
N HIS A 700 1.28 -2.75 -14.24
CA HIS A 700 -0.07 -2.76 -14.81
C HIS A 700 0.00 -2.14 -16.22
N PRO A 701 -0.31 -2.86 -17.32
CA PRO A 701 0.15 -2.48 -18.68
C PRO A 701 -0.23 -1.06 -19.13
N GLY A 702 -1.16 -0.41 -18.43
CA GLY A 702 -1.59 0.97 -18.62
C GLY A 702 -0.81 2.04 -17.84
N PHE A 703 0.21 1.73 -17.03
CA PHE A 703 0.97 2.73 -16.25
C PHE A 703 2.50 2.65 -16.38
N ALA A 704 3.05 1.67 -17.11
CA ALA A 704 4.51 1.51 -17.29
C ALA A 704 5.22 2.77 -17.84
N PHE A 705 4.48 3.63 -18.54
CA PHE A 705 5.00 4.90 -19.07
C PHE A 705 5.20 5.99 -18.00
N VAL A 706 4.57 5.89 -16.83
CA VAL A 706 4.52 6.96 -15.81
C VAL A 706 5.92 7.36 -15.36
N THR A 707 6.81 6.40 -15.19
CA THR A 707 8.21 6.64 -14.79
C THR A 707 8.91 7.57 -15.77
N ASP A 708 8.83 7.32 -17.09
CA ASP A 708 9.41 8.23 -18.07
C ASP A 708 8.68 9.57 -18.15
N HIS A 709 7.38 9.61 -17.79
CA HIS A 709 6.59 10.84 -17.77
C HIS A 709 7.03 11.78 -16.64
N VAL A 710 7.23 11.24 -15.43
CA VAL A 710 7.78 11.98 -14.29
C VAL A 710 9.17 12.52 -14.63
N TYR A 711 10.02 11.69 -15.26
CA TYR A 711 11.34 12.12 -15.71
C TYR A 711 11.27 13.23 -16.77
N TRP A 712 10.37 13.10 -17.75
CA TRP A 712 10.10 14.13 -18.75
C TRP A 712 9.69 15.45 -18.10
N SER A 713 8.75 15.42 -17.15
CA SER A 713 8.25 16.60 -16.44
C SER A 713 9.36 17.31 -15.66
N MET A 714 10.24 16.55 -14.99
CA MET A 714 11.41 17.08 -14.29
C MET A 714 12.42 17.74 -15.25
N LEU A 715 12.75 17.08 -16.36
CA LEU A 715 13.66 17.65 -17.38
C LEU A 715 13.09 18.94 -18.00
N LEU A 716 11.77 18.98 -18.22
CA LEU A 716 11.06 20.15 -18.72
C LEU A 716 11.19 21.33 -17.74
N ALA A 717 10.95 21.10 -16.44
CA ALA A 717 11.08 22.11 -15.39
C ALA A 717 12.51 22.65 -15.27
N GLN A 718 13.52 21.80 -15.40
CA GLN A 718 14.95 22.20 -15.39
C GLN A 718 15.36 22.97 -16.66
N GLY A 719 14.59 22.86 -17.76
CA GLY A 719 14.97 23.38 -19.07
C GLY A 719 16.06 22.56 -19.77
N ARG A 720 16.16 21.25 -19.49
CA ARG A 720 17.11 20.33 -20.15
C ARG A 720 16.50 19.77 -21.45
N PHE A 721 16.21 20.67 -22.37
CA PHE A 721 15.48 20.32 -23.59
C PHE A 721 16.22 19.33 -24.49
N ASP A 722 17.55 19.28 -24.45
CA ASP A 722 18.35 18.36 -25.28
C ASP A 722 18.11 16.87 -24.95
N GLU A 723 17.59 16.57 -23.76
CA GLU A 723 17.34 15.18 -23.31
C GLU A 723 15.89 14.73 -23.54
N LEU A 724 14.98 15.64 -23.89
CA LEU A 724 13.55 15.33 -24.03
C LEU A 724 13.24 14.44 -25.23
N ASP A 725 14.01 14.52 -26.32
CA ASP A 725 13.79 13.68 -27.51
C ASP A 725 14.10 12.19 -27.24
N ALA A 726 15.09 11.91 -26.39
CA ALA A 726 15.39 10.55 -25.94
C ALA A 726 14.28 10.03 -25.02
N THR A 727 13.78 10.87 -24.11
CA THR A 727 12.69 10.52 -23.19
C THR A 727 11.37 10.30 -23.92
N HIS A 728 11.06 11.10 -24.95
CA HIS A 728 9.88 10.90 -25.79
C HIS A 728 9.88 9.55 -26.50
N ARG A 729 11.03 9.09 -27.03
CA ARG A 729 11.14 7.76 -27.64
C ARG A 729 10.83 6.65 -26.63
N ARG A 730 11.37 6.74 -25.41
CA ARG A 730 11.06 5.76 -24.35
C ARG A 730 9.58 5.76 -23.97
N LEU A 731 8.94 6.92 -23.89
CA LEU A 731 7.50 7.03 -23.64
C LEU A 731 6.66 6.30 -24.71
N VAL A 732 7.05 6.41 -25.98
CA VAL A 732 6.39 5.68 -27.08
C VAL A 732 6.63 4.18 -26.96
N GLU A 733 7.87 3.77 -26.68
CA GLU A 733 8.25 2.36 -26.51
C GLU A 733 7.53 1.70 -25.31
N ARG A 734 7.35 2.44 -24.20
CA ARG A 734 6.60 2.02 -23.01
C ARG A 734 5.08 2.18 -23.13
N GLY A 735 4.57 2.53 -24.31
CA GLY A 735 3.13 2.52 -24.59
C GLY A 735 2.36 3.65 -23.90
N HIS A 736 2.93 4.85 -23.76
CA HIS A 736 2.19 6.03 -23.29
C HIS A 736 0.88 6.18 -24.10
N PRO A 737 -0.27 6.47 -23.46
CA PRO A 737 -1.58 6.53 -24.12
C PRO A 737 -1.65 7.61 -25.20
N ASN A 738 -1.18 8.82 -24.90
CA ASN A 738 -1.13 9.94 -25.86
C ASN A 738 0.25 10.64 -25.91
N PRO A 739 1.28 10.03 -26.50
CA PRO A 739 2.65 10.59 -26.53
C PRO A 739 2.74 11.87 -27.37
N GLN A 740 1.69 12.20 -28.11
CA GLN A 740 1.56 13.45 -28.86
C GLN A 740 1.36 14.66 -27.95
N LEU A 741 0.71 14.50 -26.79
CA LEU A 741 0.55 15.57 -25.79
C LEU A 741 1.91 16.05 -25.28
N VAL A 742 2.73 15.09 -24.83
CA VAL A 742 4.09 15.31 -24.30
C VAL A 742 4.97 16.02 -25.33
N ALA A 743 4.96 15.54 -26.57
CA ALA A 743 5.75 16.16 -27.64
C ALA A 743 5.22 17.54 -28.05
N GLY A 744 3.91 17.75 -28.05
CA GLY A 744 3.29 19.04 -28.31
C GLY A 744 3.65 20.10 -27.27
N ILE A 745 3.57 19.73 -25.99
CA ILE A 745 4.01 20.58 -24.86
C ILE A 745 5.51 20.88 -25.00
N THR A 746 6.33 19.87 -25.30
CA THR A 746 7.77 20.05 -25.50
C THR A 746 8.07 21.03 -26.65
N ALA A 747 7.35 20.90 -27.77
CA ALA A 747 7.49 21.82 -28.91
C ALA A 747 7.11 23.26 -28.50
N ALA A 748 6.00 23.43 -27.78
CA ALA A 748 5.56 24.74 -27.31
C ALA A 748 6.55 25.38 -26.32
N GLU A 749 7.13 24.61 -25.40
CA GLU A 749 8.17 25.11 -24.47
C GLU A 749 9.46 25.53 -25.19
N ARG A 750 9.84 24.83 -26.26
CA ARG A 750 10.99 25.20 -27.12
C ARG A 750 10.70 26.39 -28.04
N GLY A 751 9.44 26.84 -28.13
CA GLY A 751 9.01 27.87 -29.08
C GLY A 751 8.81 27.37 -30.52
N ASP A 752 8.74 26.05 -30.74
CA ASP A 752 8.37 25.46 -32.03
C ASP A 752 6.84 25.51 -32.21
N VAL A 753 6.35 26.68 -32.64
CA VAL A 753 4.92 26.95 -32.83
C VAL A 753 4.31 26.00 -33.86
N ASP A 754 4.99 25.76 -34.98
CA ASP A 754 4.48 24.87 -36.03
C ASP A 754 4.39 23.42 -35.54
N GLY A 755 5.38 22.96 -34.77
CA GLY A 755 5.36 21.64 -34.12
C GLY A 755 4.20 21.50 -33.14
N ALA A 756 4.00 22.50 -32.28
CA ALA A 756 2.89 22.50 -31.32
C ALA A 756 1.52 22.48 -32.01
N LEU A 757 1.30 23.33 -33.03
CA LEU A 757 0.03 23.38 -33.76
C LEU A 757 -0.26 22.10 -34.55
N ARG A 758 0.76 21.47 -35.14
CA ARG A 758 0.59 20.15 -35.79
C ARG A 758 0.11 19.10 -34.81
N ARG A 759 0.73 18.98 -33.63
CA ARG A 759 0.33 18.00 -32.61
C ARG A 759 -1.02 18.34 -31.98
N LEU A 760 -1.36 19.62 -31.83
CA LEU A 760 -2.68 20.05 -31.40
C LEU A 760 -3.77 19.57 -32.37
N ALA A 761 -3.54 19.69 -33.68
CA ALA A 761 -4.47 19.22 -34.71
C ALA A 761 -4.59 17.69 -34.72
N GLU A 762 -3.47 16.96 -34.55
CA GLU A 762 -3.46 15.49 -34.48
C GLU A 762 -4.31 14.95 -33.32
N VAL A 763 -4.14 15.51 -32.11
CA VAL A 763 -4.91 15.09 -30.92
C VAL A 763 -6.38 15.52 -31.04
N SER A 764 -6.63 16.75 -31.51
CA SER A 764 -8.00 17.26 -31.70
C SER A 764 -8.82 16.46 -32.72
N ALA A 765 -8.17 15.76 -33.64
CA ALA A 765 -8.82 14.92 -34.64
C ALA A 765 -9.32 13.56 -34.08
N ARG A 766 -8.88 13.19 -32.87
CA ARG A 766 -9.25 11.92 -32.19
C ARG A 766 -9.54 12.16 -30.70
N PRO A 767 -10.50 13.01 -30.34
CA PRO A 767 -10.79 13.33 -28.94
C PRO A 767 -11.19 12.10 -28.11
N GLU A 768 -11.74 11.06 -28.75
CA GLU A 768 -12.08 9.78 -28.13
C GLU A 768 -10.87 8.97 -27.63
N SER A 769 -9.65 9.36 -28.00
CA SER A 769 -8.41 8.73 -27.52
C SER A 769 -7.91 9.26 -26.18
N LEU A 770 -8.51 10.34 -25.66
CA LEU A 770 -8.15 10.94 -24.37
C LEU A 770 -8.95 10.30 -23.24
N SER A 771 -8.24 9.76 -22.25
CA SER A 771 -8.83 9.37 -20.98
C SER A 771 -9.03 10.59 -20.08
N ARG A 772 -9.92 10.47 -19.09
CA ARG A 772 -10.15 11.57 -18.13
C ARG A 772 -8.91 11.93 -17.30
N SER A 773 -8.01 10.97 -17.09
CA SER A 773 -6.73 11.20 -16.41
C SER A 773 -5.78 12.14 -17.17
N GLU A 774 -6.02 12.32 -18.48
CA GLU A 774 -5.25 13.17 -19.39
C GLU A 774 -5.91 14.52 -19.66
N GLU A 775 -7.16 14.74 -19.22
CA GLU A 775 -7.93 15.95 -19.52
C GLU A 775 -7.20 17.22 -19.04
N SER A 776 -6.64 17.23 -17.83
CA SER A 776 -5.88 18.37 -17.31
C SER A 776 -4.63 18.66 -18.14
N LEU A 777 -3.88 17.62 -18.54
CA LEU A 777 -2.72 17.74 -19.42
C LEU A 777 -3.10 18.26 -20.82
N TRP A 778 -4.26 17.83 -21.32
CA TRP A 778 -4.82 18.33 -22.57
C TRP A 778 -5.21 19.81 -22.49
N LEU A 779 -5.92 20.23 -21.43
CA LEU A 779 -6.27 21.63 -21.19
C LEU A 779 -5.02 22.52 -21.14
N ARG A 780 -3.98 22.07 -20.42
CA ARG A 780 -2.66 22.73 -20.42
C ARG A 780 -2.12 22.86 -21.85
N PHE A 781 -2.05 21.77 -22.60
CA PHE A 781 -1.46 21.80 -23.94
C PHE A 781 -2.24 22.72 -24.88
N GLN A 782 -3.58 22.71 -24.83
CA GLN A 782 -4.42 23.62 -25.60
C GLN A 782 -4.11 25.08 -25.29
N ALA A 783 -4.03 25.44 -24.01
CA ALA A 783 -3.71 26.81 -23.61
C ALA A 783 -2.30 27.22 -24.03
N GLN A 784 -1.34 26.32 -23.86
CA GLN A 784 0.04 26.58 -24.21
C GLN A 784 0.23 26.78 -25.72
N ALA A 785 -0.32 25.88 -26.54
CA ALA A 785 -0.27 25.96 -28.00
C ALA A 785 -1.00 27.21 -28.53
N ALA A 786 -2.12 27.59 -27.92
CA ALA A 786 -2.84 28.83 -28.24
C ALA A 786 -2.01 30.07 -27.87
N ALA A 787 -1.41 30.10 -26.67
CA ALA A 787 -0.63 31.24 -26.21
C ALA A 787 0.64 31.48 -27.02
N VAL A 788 1.34 30.41 -27.47
CA VAL A 788 2.55 30.56 -28.31
C VAL A 788 2.22 30.93 -29.76
N SER A 789 1.07 30.51 -30.28
CA SER A 789 0.62 30.89 -31.63
C SER A 789 0.00 32.28 -31.68
N ARG A 790 -0.50 32.79 -30.55
CA ARG A 790 -1.30 34.03 -30.44
C ARG A 790 -2.49 34.07 -31.39
N ASP A 791 -3.02 32.90 -31.75
CA ASP A 791 -4.24 32.80 -32.55
C ASP A 791 -5.45 33.16 -31.67
N PRO A 792 -6.22 34.21 -32.02
CA PRO A 792 -7.31 34.68 -31.15
C PRO A 792 -8.44 33.68 -30.95
N GLU A 793 -8.75 32.86 -31.96
CA GLU A 793 -9.81 31.86 -31.87
C GLU A 793 -9.38 30.69 -30.97
N LEU A 794 -8.14 30.23 -31.12
CA LEU A 794 -7.56 29.21 -30.26
C LEU A 794 -7.48 29.70 -28.81
N CYS A 795 -7.07 30.95 -28.59
CA CYS A 795 -6.99 31.52 -27.25
C CYS A 795 -8.36 31.57 -26.57
N GLU A 796 -9.41 32.03 -27.28
CA GLU A 796 -10.76 32.07 -26.72
C GLU A 796 -11.40 30.69 -26.52
N ARG A 797 -11.05 29.70 -27.34
CA ARG A 797 -11.48 28.32 -27.09
C ARG A 797 -10.82 27.74 -25.85
N ALA A 798 -9.50 27.89 -25.71
CA ALA A 798 -8.75 27.39 -24.56
C ALA A 798 -9.17 28.11 -23.26
N ARG A 799 -9.37 29.44 -23.31
CA ARG A 799 -9.82 30.23 -22.14
C ARG A 799 -11.16 29.74 -21.63
N ARG A 800 -12.14 29.54 -22.53
CA ARG A 800 -13.46 28.99 -22.15
C ARG A 800 -13.39 27.58 -21.57
N ALA A 801 -12.43 26.76 -22.00
CA ALA A 801 -12.26 25.41 -21.49
C ALA A 801 -11.64 25.38 -20.08
N ILE A 802 -10.76 26.34 -19.76
CA ILE A 802 -10.06 26.41 -18.46
C ILE A 802 -10.81 27.25 -17.43
N ALA A 803 -11.53 28.28 -17.84
CA ALA A 803 -12.21 29.21 -16.93
C ALA A 803 -13.05 28.56 -15.79
N PRO A 804 -13.77 27.44 -16.01
CA PRO A 804 -14.50 26.75 -14.93
C PRO A 804 -13.63 26.22 -13.79
N TYR A 805 -12.32 26.05 -14.03
CA TYR A 805 -11.35 25.45 -13.11
C TYR A 805 -10.29 26.44 -12.66
N ALA A 806 -10.53 27.75 -12.77
CA ALA A 806 -9.53 28.80 -12.55
C ALA A 806 -8.80 28.70 -11.18
N ASP A 807 -9.53 28.28 -10.14
CA ASP A 807 -9.03 28.14 -8.77
C ASP A 807 -8.36 26.78 -8.48
N GLU A 808 -8.34 25.85 -9.44
CA GLU A 808 -7.75 24.52 -9.32
C GLU A 808 -6.34 24.44 -9.93
N TRP A 809 -5.66 23.32 -9.68
CA TRP A 809 -4.40 22.95 -10.31
C TRP A 809 -4.60 21.92 -11.41
N ALA A 810 -3.85 22.05 -12.50
CA ALA A 810 -3.79 21.02 -13.54
C ALA A 810 -3.00 19.82 -13.02
N VAL A 811 -3.71 18.75 -12.63
CA VAL A 811 -3.11 17.49 -12.17
C VAL A 811 -3.60 16.34 -13.06
N SER A 812 -2.67 15.52 -13.52
CA SER A 812 -2.91 14.37 -14.39
C SER A 812 -2.24 13.10 -13.86
N PHE A 813 -2.67 11.94 -14.35
CA PHE A 813 -2.10 10.63 -14.01
C PHE A 813 -1.97 10.38 -12.50
N TYR A 814 -3.03 10.61 -11.75
CA TYR A 814 -3.07 10.35 -10.30
C TYR A 814 -1.97 11.09 -9.51
N GLY A 815 -1.55 12.27 -9.98
CA GLY A 815 -0.53 13.09 -9.32
C GLY A 815 0.86 12.97 -9.94
N CYS A 816 1.06 12.09 -10.92
CA CYS A 816 2.34 11.92 -11.60
C CYS A 816 2.67 13.06 -12.59
N ASP A 817 1.71 13.92 -12.89
CA ASP A 817 1.92 15.18 -13.61
C ASP A 817 1.25 16.33 -12.87
N ILE A 818 2.06 17.32 -12.44
CA ILE A 818 1.59 18.56 -11.81
C ILE A 818 1.93 19.73 -12.72
N SER A 819 0.95 20.07 -13.55
CA SER A 819 1.02 21.02 -14.65
C SER A 819 0.74 22.48 -14.26
N GLY A 820 0.72 22.78 -12.96
CA GLY A 820 0.62 24.14 -12.43
C GLY A 820 -0.81 24.65 -12.19
N PRO A 821 -0.97 25.85 -11.62
CA PRO A 821 -2.28 26.45 -11.39
C PRO A 821 -3.01 26.73 -12.71
N MET A 822 -4.31 26.49 -12.79
CA MET A 822 -5.11 26.85 -13.97
C MET A 822 -5.10 28.36 -14.25
N ALA A 823 -5.06 29.18 -13.19
CA ALA A 823 -4.86 30.63 -13.29
C ALA A 823 -3.59 31.02 -14.08
N TYR A 824 -2.49 30.24 -13.99
CA TYR A 824 -1.28 30.52 -14.77
C TYR A 824 -1.55 30.38 -16.28
N TRP A 825 -2.30 29.33 -16.67
CA TRP A 825 -2.63 29.09 -18.07
C TRP A 825 -3.64 30.08 -18.62
N LEU A 826 -4.58 30.56 -17.80
CA LEU A 826 -5.43 31.70 -18.14
C LEU A 826 -4.58 32.96 -18.39
N GLY A 827 -3.64 33.27 -17.48
CA GLY A 827 -2.78 34.44 -17.60
C GLY A 827 -1.92 34.41 -18.88
N ARG A 828 -1.45 33.22 -19.25
CA ARG A 828 -0.75 32.98 -20.53
C ARG A 828 -1.62 33.29 -21.74
N LEU A 829 -2.90 32.95 -21.71
CA LEU A 829 -3.86 33.22 -22.79
C LEU A 829 -4.23 34.70 -22.87
N ASP A 830 -4.38 35.35 -21.72
CA ASP A 830 -4.73 36.77 -21.67
C ASP A 830 -3.55 37.66 -22.07
N ALA A 831 -2.33 37.31 -21.66
CA ALA A 831 -1.12 37.94 -22.16
C ALA A 831 -0.94 37.77 -23.68
N ALA A 832 -1.28 36.61 -24.24
CA ALA A 832 -1.22 36.37 -25.69
C ALA A 832 -2.22 37.24 -26.48
N GLN A 833 -3.33 37.62 -25.84
CA GLN A 833 -4.41 38.45 -26.38
C GLN A 833 -4.30 39.92 -25.95
N GLU A 834 -3.18 40.30 -25.29
CA GLU A 834 -2.92 41.64 -24.79
C GLU A 834 -3.95 42.17 -23.78
N ARG A 835 -4.63 41.26 -23.08
CA ARG A 835 -5.52 41.52 -21.93
C ARG A 835 -4.69 41.65 -20.66
N TRP A 836 -3.92 42.73 -20.58
CA TRP A 836 -2.85 42.84 -19.58
C TRP A 836 -3.34 42.96 -18.14
N ASP A 837 -4.49 43.58 -17.90
CA ASP A 837 -5.04 43.67 -16.54
C ASP A 837 -5.44 42.28 -16.02
N GLU A 838 -6.19 41.53 -16.83
CA GLU A 838 -6.57 40.16 -16.50
C GLU A 838 -5.35 39.24 -16.38
N ALA A 839 -4.37 39.35 -17.27
CA ALA A 839 -3.14 38.58 -17.19
C ALA A 839 -2.34 38.86 -15.91
N VAL A 840 -2.27 40.12 -15.47
CA VAL A 840 -1.61 40.50 -14.21
C VAL A 840 -2.32 39.89 -13.01
N ASP A 841 -3.66 39.95 -12.97
CA ASP A 841 -4.46 39.36 -11.89
C ASP A 841 -4.29 37.83 -11.85
N GLU A 842 -4.36 37.18 -13.01
CA GLU A 842 -4.25 35.72 -13.16
C GLU A 842 -2.84 35.21 -12.80
N PHE A 843 -1.77 35.89 -13.22
CA PHE A 843 -0.40 35.53 -12.81
C PHE A 843 -0.12 35.80 -11.34
N THR A 844 -0.73 36.85 -10.76
CA THR A 844 -0.63 37.13 -9.32
C THR A 844 -1.27 36.00 -8.52
N ALA A 845 -2.51 35.63 -8.86
CA ALA A 845 -3.22 34.51 -8.23
C ALA A 845 -2.45 33.19 -8.37
N ALA A 846 -1.86 32.93 -9.55
CA ALA A 846 -1.03 31.75 -9.77
C ALA A 846 0.22 31.72 -8.89
N ALA A 847 0.93 32.85 -8.75
CA ALA A 847 2.11 32.96 -7.89
C ALA A 847 1.76 32.74 -6.41
N GLU A 848 0.70 33.39 -5.92
CA GLU A 848 0.22 33.22 -4.54
C GLU A 848 -0.24 31.78 -4.24
N SER A 849 -0.90 31.14 -5.22
CA SER A 849 -1.29 29.73 -5.14
C SER A 849 -0.08 28.81 -5.04
N ALA A 850 0.92 29.02 -5.90
CA ALA A 850 2.14 28.24 -5.91
C ALA A 850 2.97 28.43 -4.62
N ASP A 851 3.05 29.64 -4.08
CA ASP A 851 3.70 29.93 -2.80
C ASP A 851 3.03 29.20 -1.64
N ARG A 852 1.69 29.23 -1.59
CA ARG A 852 0.91 28.55 -0.56
C ARG A 852 1.18 27.04 -0.56
N LEU A 853 1.32 26.44 -1.75
CA LEU A 853 1.64 25.02 -1.90
C LEU A 853 3.15 24.71 -1.82
N ARG A 854 4.03 25.71 -1.71
CA ARG A 854 5.51 25.53 -1.79
C ARG A 854 5.97 24.92 -3.12
N ALA A 855 5.24 25.20 -4.19
CA ALA A 855 5.54 24.76 -5.55
C ALA A 855 6.47 25.76 -6.24
N VAL A 856 7.76 25.75 -5.85
CA VAL A 856 8.78 26.72 -6.30
C VAL A 856 8.85 26.82 -7.83
N VAL A 857 8.75 25.69 -8.54
CA VAL A 857 8.77 25.67 -10.02
C VAL A 857 7.70 26.59 -10.61
N TRP A 858 6.50 26.55 -10.06
CA TRP A 858 5.38 27.35 -10.57
C TRP A 858 5.38 28.78 -10.02
N ALA A 859 5.82 29.00 -8.79
CA ALA A 859 5.92 30.34 -8.19
C ALA A 859 6.91 31.23 -8.98
N VAL A 860 8.10 30.71 -9.26
CA VAL A 860 9.14 31.42 -10.02
C VAL A 860 8.69 31.68 -11.46
N THR A 861 8.07 30.68 -12.09
CA THR A 861 7.56 30.79 -13.47
C THR A 861 6.43 31.82 -13.59
N ALA A 862 5.49 31.83 -12.63
CA ALA A 862 4.39 32.80 -12.62
C ALA A 862 4.89 34.24 -12.38
N ARG A 863 5.83 34.44 -11.44
CA ARG A 863 6.43 35.76 -11.17
C ARG A 863 7.20 36.32 -12.36
N ALA A 864 7.91 35.46 -13.11
CA ALA A 864 8.60 35.89 -14.33
C ALA A 864 7.60 36.44 -15.38
N HIS A 865 6.50 35.71 -15.63
CA HIS A 865 5.47 36.16 -16.57
C HIS A 865 4.64 37.34 -16.05
N LEU A 866 4.43 37.43 -14.73
CA LEU A 866 3.83 38.60 -14.10
C LEU A 866 4.66 39.86 -14.36
N GLY A 867 5.99 39.77 -14.19
CA GLY A 867 6.91 40.85 -14.51
C GLY A 867 6.84 41.27 -15.99
N GLU A 868 6.79 40.31 -16.92
CA GLU A 868 6.59 40.59 -18.34
C GLU A 868 5.26 41.29 -18.63
N ALA A 869 4.16 40.81 -18.03
CA ALA A 869 2.83 41.38 -18.20
C ALA A 869 2.74 42.82 -17.66
N LEU A 870 3.38 43.10 -16.52
CA LEU A 870 3.47 44.45 -15.96
C LEU A 870 4.26 45.40 -16.89
N LEU A 871 5.40 44.96 -17.43
CA LEU A 871 6.15 45.77 -18.41
C LEU A 871 5.32 46.07 -19.66
N ALA A 872 4.53 45.11 -20.12
CA ALA A 872 3.66 45.28 -21.28
C ALA A 872 2.45 46.19 -20.99
N ARG A 873 1.86 46.09 -19.79
CA ARG A 873 0.74 46.94 -19.35
C ARG A 873 1.14 48.41 -19.24
N GLY A 874 2.30 48.68 -18.64
CA GLY A 874 2.88 50.03 -18.54
C GLY A 874 2.09 51.02 -17.68
N ALA A 875 1.33 50.57 -16.67
CA ALA A 875 0.66 51.43 -15.71
C ALA A 875 1.65 52.08 -14.72
N PRO A 876 1.28 53.17 -14.02
CA PRO A 876 2.17 53.80 -13.04
C PRO A 876 2.60 52.83 -11.93
N GLY A 877 3.91 52.62 -11.78
CA GLY A 877 4.50 51.69 -10.81
C GLY A 877 4.80 50.29 -11.35
N ASP A 878 4.27 49.94 -12.54
CA ASP A 878 4.49 48.61 -13.15
C ASP A 878 5.96 48.35 -13.46
N ALA A 879 6.69 49.37 -13.94
CA ALA A 879 8.11 49.22 -14.28
C ALA A 879 8.98 48.85 -13.07
N ASP A 880 8.72 49.49 -11.91
CA ASP A 880 9.46 49.21 -10.67
C ASP A 880 9.08 47.85 -10.10
N ALA A 881 7.78 47.52 -10.11
CA ALA A 881 7.27 46.22 -9.66
C ALA A 881 7.80 45.07 -10.54
N ALA A 882 7.79 45.24 -11.86
CA ALA A 882 8.32 44.27 -12.80
C ALA A 882 9.82 44.07 -12.65
N ALA A 883 10.60 45.14 -12.47
CA ALA A 883 12.04 45.04 -12.26
C ALA A 883 12.37 44.19 -11.02
N ALA A 884 11.67 44.41 -9.90
CA ALA A 884 11.83 43.62 -8.69
C ALA A 884 11.44 42.15 -8.90
N LEU A 885 10.27 41.89 -9.50
CA LEU A 885 9.80 40.52 -9.77
C LEU A 885 10.73 39.74 -10.70
N LEU A 886 11.22 40.36 -11.78
CA LEU A 886 12.11 39.72 -12.74
C LEU A 886 13.51 39.48 -12.15
N GLU A 887 14.02 40.39 -11.31
CA GLU A 887 15.28 40.18 -10.59
C GLU A 887 15.18 39.02 -9.59
N ASP A 888 14.07 38.97 -8.83
CA ASP A 888 13.79 37.89 -7.89
C ASP A 888 13.62 36.55 -8.59
N ALA A 889 12.84 36.51 -9.68
CA ALA A 889 12.63 35.31 -10.49
C ALA A 889 13.93 34.84 -11.17
N GLU A 890 14.75 35.73 -11.72
CA GLU A 890 16.06 35.38 -12.30
C GLU A 890 16.95 34.74 -11.23
N ARG A 891 17.08 35.40 -10.07
CA ARG A 891 17.94 34.92 -8.97
C ARG A 891 17.49 33.57 -8.44
N GLU A 892 16.19 33.41 -8.19
CA GLU A 892 15.63 32.16 -7.66
C GLU A 892 15.74 31.02 -8.69
N ALA A 893 15.40 31.28 -9.97
CA ALA A 893 15.53 30.30 -11.05
C ALA A 893 16.98 29.83 -11.23
N VAL A 894 17.97 30.73 -11.13
CA VAL A 894 19.39 30.35 -11.16
C VAL A 894 19.75 29.47 -9.96
N ALA A 895 19.29 29.83 -8.76
CA ALA A 895 19.61 29.09 -7.54
C ALA A 895 19.06 27.66 -7.55
N VAL A 896 17.89 27.44 -8.14
CA VAL A 896 17.25 26.12 -8.23
C VAL A 896 17.48 25.42 -9.57
N GLY A 897 18.28 25.97 -10.48
CA GLY A 897 18.66 25.30 -11.73
C GLY A 897 17.59 25.31 -12.85
N MET A 898 16.60 26.20 -12.80
CA MET A 898 15.60 26.41 -13.86
C MET A 898 16.14 27.32 -14.97
N ARG A 899 16.96 26.76 -15.85
CA ARG A 899 17.79 27.52 -16.82
C ARG A 899 16.97 28.40 -17.75
N HIS A 900 15.87 27.86 -18.27
CA HIS A 900 15.04 28.53 -19.26
C HIS A 900 14.24 29.70 -18.66
N VAL A 901 13.78 29.59 -17.41
CA VAL A 901 13.09 30.68 -16.70
C VAL A 901 14.06 31.78 -16.31
N ALA A 902 15.26 31.42 -15.84
CA ALA A 902 16.31 32.38 -15.53
C ALA A 902 16.68 33.24 -16.76
N GLU A 903 16.87 32.60 -17.91
CA GLU A 903 17.20 33.30 -19.15
C GLU A 903 16.03 34.17 -19.63
N ARG A 904 14.79 33.69 -19.54
CA ARG A 904 13.59 34.48 -19.87
C ARG A 904 13.47 35.74 -19.00
N ALA A 905 13.58 35.59 -17.68
CA ALA A 905 13.50 36.72 -16.74
C ALA A 905 14.62 37.74 -17.00
N ARG A 906 15.85 37.28 -17.28
CA ARG A 906 16.98 38.12 -17.68
C ARG A 906 16.67 38.88 -18.97
N GLN A 907 16.18 38.20 -20.01
CA GLN A 907 15.87 38.83 -21.29
C GLN A 907 14.79 39.90 -21.16
N ALA A 908 13.72 39.62 -20.40
CA ALA A 908 12.66 40.59 -20.13
C ALA A 908 13.19 41.83 -19.40
N ARG A 909 14.07 41.64 -18.40
CA ARG A 909 14.69 42.73 -17.64
C ARG A 909 15.64 43.59 -18.47
N LEU A 910 16.33 42.98 -19.45
CA LEU A 910 17.26 43.67 -20.34
C LEU A 910 16.59 44.27 -21.58
N ALA A 911 15.33 43.92 -21.85
CA ALA A 911 14.60 44.44 -22.99
C ALA A 911 14.39 45.96 -22.85
N PRO A 912 14.62 46.74 -23.92
CA PRO A 912 14.35 48.18 -23.88
C PRO A 912 12.86 48.42 -23.65
N ALA A 913 12.52 49.35 -22.76
CA ALA A 913 11.14 49.72 -22.48
C ALA A 913 10.39 50.02 -23.79
N PRO A 914 9.21 49.42 -24.03
CA PRO A 914 8.44 49.70 -25.22
C PRO A 914 8.11 51.20 -25.29
N PRO A 915 8.09 51.81 -26.49
CA PRO A 915 7.67 53.19 -26.63
C PRO A 915 6.24 53.34 -26.10
N PRO A 916 5.91 54.42 -25.37
CA PRO A 916 4.58 54.60 -24.80
C PRO A 916 3.52 54.52 -25.90
N ALA A 917 2.52 53.65 -25.68
CA ALA A 917 1.41 53.48 -26.61
C ALA A 917 0.70 54.83 -26.82
N VAL A 918 0.78 55.35 -28.05
CA VAL A 918 0.00 56.52 -28.46
C VAL A 918 -1.46 56.10 -28.46
N ARG A 919 -2.23 56.55 -27.47
CA ARG A 919 -3.69 56.50 -27.51
C ARG A 919 -4.14 57.34 -28.71
N VAL A 920 -4.50 56.69 -29.81
CA VAL A 920 -5.17 57.34 -30.93
C VAL A 920 -6.54 57.78 -30.43
N ALA A 921 -6.74 59.09 -30.34
CA ALA A 921 -8.03 59.68 -30.02
C ALA A 921 -9.04 59.31 -31.11
N ASP A 922 -10.23 58.88 -30.69
CA ASP A 922 -11.39 58.59 -31.54
C ASP A 922 -11.66 59.75 -32.51
N GLY A 923 -11.60 59.45 -33.81
CA GLY A 923 -12.13 60.29 -34.88
C GLY A 923 -13.62 59.97 -35.12
N PRO A 924 -14.46 60.97 -35.41
CA PRO A 924 -15.90 60.79 -35.47
C PRO A 924 -16.35 60.32 -36.85
N ASP A 925 -17.10 59.22 -36.91
CA ASP A 925 -18.11 59.02 -37.94
C ASP A 925 -19.29 58.18 -37.41
N ALA A 926 -20.47 58.77 -37.56
CA ALA A 926 -21.80 58.41 -37.06
C ALA A 926 -22.40 57.17 -37.80
N PRO A 927 -23.69 56.72 -37.63
CA PRO A 927 -24.81 57.44 -37.00
C PRO A 927 -25.92 56.64 -36.24
N TYR A 928 -26.68 57.41 -35.43
CA TYR A 928 -28.12 57.38 -35.12
C TYR A 928 -28.87 56.04 -34.90
N ALA A 929 -29.55 55.91 -33.74
CA ALA A 929 -30.96 56.32 -33.60
C ALA A 929 -31.56 55.97 -32.21
N ALA A 930 -32.03 57.02 -31.51
CA ALA A 930 -33.33 57.15 -30.82
C ALA A 930 -33.68 56.16 -29.66
N ARG A 931 -34.19 56.55 -28.49
CA ARG A 931 -35.22 57.55 -28.13
C ARG A 931 -35.22 57.89 -26.63
N GLU A 932 -35.64 59.12 -26.33
CA GLU A 932 -36.20 59.65 -25.06
C GLU A 932 -37.43 58.81 -24.61
N GLU A 933 -37.81 58.69 -23.34
CA GLU A 933 -38.44 59.67 -22.43
C GLU A 933 -38.47 59.04 -21.02
N SER A 934 -37.88 59.68 -19.99
CA SER A 934 -38.56 60.49 -18.97
C SER A 934 -39.78 59.85 -18.28
N ASP A 935 -39.68 59.58 -16.98
CA ASP A 935 -40.62 60.21 -16.03
C ASP A 935 -40.03 60.31 -14.62
N THR A 936 -40.72 61.09 -13.81
CA THR A 936 -40.19 62.09 -12.89
C THR A 936 -40.46 61.78 -11.42
N ALA A 937 -39.77 62.55 -10.57
CA ALA A 937 -40.28 63.20 -9.36
C ALA A 937 -40.03 62.58 -7.97
N ARG A 938 -39.15 63.30 -7.24
CA ARG A 938 -39.42 64.11 -6.03
C ARG A 938 -38.85 63.64 -4.67
N GLY A 939 -38.02 64.55 -4.14
CA GLY A 939 -37.88 64.89 -2.71
C GLY A 939 -36.86 64.04 -1.97
N GLY A 940 -35.86 64.55 -1.29
CA GLY A 940 -35.56 65.90 -0.84
C GLY A 940 -34.69 65.74 0.41
N ALA A 941 -33.47 66.28 0.34
CA ALA A 941 -32.56 66.67 1.43
C ALA A 941 -32.31 65.71 2.63
N VAL A 942 -31.03 65.48 2.95
CA VAL A 942 -30.36 66.03 4.15
C VAL A 942 -28.90 65.52 4.21
N ARG A 943 -27.96 66.49 4.25
CA ARG A 943 -26.60 66.53 4.87
C ARG A 943 -25.65 65.33 4.69
N GLY A 944 -24.38 65.49 4.33
CA GLY A 944 -23.55 66.68 4.22
C GLY A 944 -22.25 66.32 3.49
N GLU A 945 -21.70 67.32 2.83
CA GLU A 945 -20.65 67.24 1.83
C GLU A 945 -19.27 66.84 2.37
N ALA A 946 -18.54 66.18 1.47
CA ALA A 946 -17.10 66.08 1.40
C ALA A 946 -16.41 67.45 1.37
N GLY A 947 -15.12 67.47 1.68
CA GLY A 947 -14.27 68.59 1.28
C GLY A 947 -12.86 68.53 1.84
N PRO A 948 -11.80 68.46 1.00
CA PRO A 948 -10.42 68.20 1.40
C PRO A 948 -9.61 69.50 1.55
N VAL A 949 -8.30 69.40 1.84
CA VAL A 949 -7.18 69.99 1.05
C VAL A 949 -5.84 69.88 1.83
N ARG A 950 -4.81 69.69 1.01
CA ARG A 950 -3.33 69.67 1.15
C ARG A 950 -2.76 70.81 2.05
N GLU A 951 -1.50 70.84 2.47
CA GLU A 951 -0.26 70.84 1.67
C GLU A 951 0.97 71.00 2.60
N ASP A 952 2.09 70.36 2.22
CA ASP A 952 3.52 70.72 2.36
C ASP A 952 4.15 71.36 3.63
N ALA A 953 5.33 70.86 4.01
CA ALA A 953 6.63 71.53 3.73
C ALA A 953 7.83 71.11 4.63
N VAL A 954 8.88 70.58 3.96
CA VAL A 954 10.32 70.94 3.98
C VAL A 954 11.09 71.20 5.30
N ARG A 955 12.20 70.47 5.53
CA ARG A 955 13.64 70.94 5.53
C ARG A 955 14.57 70.04 6.36
N GLY A 956 15.71 69.70 5.75
CA GLY A 956 16.80 68.96 6.40
C GLY A 956 17.86 69.84 7.07
N GLY A 957 18.93 69.18 7.53
CA GLY A 957 20.25 69.79 7.67
C GLY A 957 20.93 69.69 9.04
N ALA A 958 22.08 69.00 9.02
CA ALA A 958 23.36 69.35 9.66
C ALA A 958 23.68 68.94 11.12
N VAL A 959 24.56 67.93 11.23
CA VAL A 959 26.01 68.02 11.58
C VAL A 959 26.46 68.64 12.93
N ARG A 960 27.34 67.85 13.61
CA ARG A 960 28.47 68.16 14.53
C ARG A 960 28.24 68.22 16.05
N GLY A 961 29.00 67.35 16.74
CA GLY A 961 30.02 67.82 17.71
C GLY A 961 29.85 67.34 19.15
N ALA A 962 30.66 66.35 19.54
CA ALA A 962 30.94 65.88 20.91
C ALA A 962 31.50 67.01 21.83
N PRO A 963 31.70 66.87 23.18
CA PRO A 963 32.52 65.80 23.80
C PRO A 963 32.16 65.37 25.27
N GLY A 964 32.88 64.35 25.76
CA GLY A 964 33.19 64.14 27.20
C GLY A 964 32.46 62.96 27.87
N ALA A 965 33.02 61.76 27.98
CA ALA A 965 34.07 61.29 28.91
C ALA A 965 33.53 60.72 30.26
N VAL A 966 33.65 59.38 30.35
CA VAL A 966 34.01 58.51 31.50
C VAL A 966 33.27 58.70 32.85
N SER A 967 32.48 57.69 33.22
CA SER A 967 32.57 57.00 34.52
C SER A 967 31.67 55.75 34.56
N GLY A 968 32.23 54.59 34.86
CA GLY A 968 31.52 53.55 35.64
C GLY A 968 31.96 53.66 37.10
N PRO A 969 31.59 52.73 38.00
CA PRO A 969 30.43 51.83 38.02
C PRO A 969 29.58 52.06 39.29
N ALA A 970 28.30 51.66 39.32
CA ALA A 970 27.60 51.40 40.58
C ALA A 970 26.36 50.52 40.37
N ALA A 971 26.42 49.32 40.94
CA ALA A 971 25.28 48.45 41.19
C ALA A 971 24.23 49.14 42.08
N GLY A 972 22.95 48.77 41.92
CA GLY A 972 21.95 49.13 42.93
C GLY A 972 20.49 49.10 42.54
N ALA A 973 20.01 48.01 41.91
CA ALA A 973 18.65 47.49 42.12
C ALA A 973 18.59 46.05 41.61
N GLN A 974 19.20 45.12 42.36
CA GLN A 974 18.85 43.70 42.22
C GLN A 974 17.41 43.53 42.70
N GLU A 975 16.48 43.29 41.78
CA GLU A 975 15.28 42.53 42.14
C GLU A 975 15.76 41.17 42.66
N GLU A 976 15.44 40.85 43.92
CA GLU A 976 15.72 39.53 44.48
C GLU A 976 15.13 38.45 43.55
N ALA A 977 16.00 37.63 42.95
CA ALA A 977 15.58 36.57 42.05
C ALA A 977 14.75 35.53 42.85
N PRO A 978 13.49 35.24 42.49
CA PRO A 978 12.56 34.48 43.32
C PRO A 978 13.06 33.08 43.72
N ALA A 979 12.75 32.56 44.91
CA ALA A 979 13.10 31.18 45.34
C ALA A 979 13.01 30.08 44.25
N ARG A 980 11.94 30.15 43.45
CA ARG A 980 11.48 29.12 42.50
C ARG A 980 10.83 29.78 41.28
N GLU A 981 11.19 29.35 40.09
CA GLU A 981 10.72 29.94 38.82
C GLU A 981 10.42 28.86 37.78
N PHE A 982 9.31 28.99 37.06
CA PHE A 982 8.89 28.07 36.00
C PHE A 982 8.16 28.88 34.92
N ARG A 983 8.94 29.63 34.15
CA ARG A 983 8.43 30.66 33.23
C ARG A 983 8.77 30.36 31.78
N ARG A 984 7.84 30.64 30.87
CA ARG A 984 8.07 30.54 29.42
C ARG A 984 8.45 31.90 28.83
N GLU A 985 9.53 31.91 28.06
CA GLU A 985 10.04 33.06 27.31
C GLU A 985 10.15 32.66 25.82
N GLY A 986 9.12 32.96 25.04
CA GLY A 986 9.05 32.58 23.63
C GLY A 986 9.00 31.06 23.42
N ALA A 987 10.03 30.50 22.77
CA ALA A 987 10.15 29.07 22.48
C ALA A 987 10.90 28.28 23.59
N VAL A 988 11.32 28.93 24.68
CA VAL A 988 12.18 28.35 25.72
C VAL A 988 11.55 28.58 27.11
N TRP A 989 11.73 27.62 28.02
CA TRP A 989 11.34 27.69 29.43
C TRP A 989 12.54 27.95 30.33
N THR A 990 12.42 28.88 31.26
CA THR A 990 13.37 29.16 32.34
C THR A 990 12.88 28.50 33.63
N LEU A 991 13.62 27.50 34.12
CA LEU A 991 13.26 26.67 35.26
C LEU A 991 14.29 26.84 36.38
N ARG A 992 13.87 27.28 37.56
CA ARG A 992 14.75 27.57 38.71
C ARG A 992 14.23 26.98 40.00
N LEU A 993 15.07 26.22 40.71
CA LEU A 993 14.80 25.69 42.05
C LEU A 993 16.13 25.48 42.79
N GLY A 994 16.19 25.87 44.07
CA GLY A 994 17.39 25.62 44.89
C GLY A 994 18.64 26.40 44.45
N GLY A 995 18.46 27.52 43.75
CA GLY A 995 19.57 28.34 43.22
C GLY A 995 20.15 27.88 41.88
N ARG A 996 19.65 26.77 41.32
CA ARG A 996 20.03 26.27 39.98
C ARG A 996 18.99 26.70 38.93
N THR A 997 19.45 27.16 37.78
CA THR A 997 18.61 27.58 36.65
C THR A 997 18.92 26.74 35.41
N VAL A 998 17.89 26.29 34.70
CA VAL A 998 18.00 25.53 33.45
C VAL A 998 17.03 26.09 32.42
N HIS A 999 17.48 26.14 31.16
CA HIS A 999 16.65 26.51 30.02
C HIS A 999 16.29 25.26 29.19
N MET A 1000 15.02 25.11 28.83
CA MET A 1000 14.53 23.97 28.05
C MET A 1000 13.66 24.41 26.87
N PRO A 1001 13.76 23.76 25.69
CA PRO A 1001 12.81 23.97 24.60
C PRO A 1001 11.38 23.67 25.06
N ASP A 1002 10.42 24.38 24.48
CA ASP A 1002 9.01 24.18 24.78
C ASP A 1002 8.53 22.75 24.46
N ALA A 1003 7.74 22.19 25.37
CA ALA A 1003 7.19 20.85 25.27
C ALA A 1003 5.83 20.79 25.97
N LYS A 1004 4.92 19.96 25.44
CA LYS A 1004 3.54 19.84 25.97
C LYS A 1004 3.55 19.49 27.48
N GLY A 1005 4.42 18.59 27.93
CA GLY A 1005 4.54 18.25 29.36
C GLY A 1005 5.06 19.39 30.26
N LEU A 1006 5.83 20.36 29.73
CA LEU A 1006 6.21 21.56 30.48
C LEU A 1006 5.03 22.53 30.63
N ARG A 1007 4.19 22.64 29.60
CA ARG A 1007 2.93 23.41 29.65
C ARG A 1007 1.94 22.79 30.64
N ASP A 1008 1.82 21.46 30.65
CA ASP A 1008 0.97 20.73 31.60
C ASP A 1008 1.44 20.97 33.05
N LEU A 1009 2.75 20.86 33.31
CA LEU A 1009 3.35 21.14 34.62
C LEU A 1009 3.16 22.61 35.04
N HIS A 1010 3.37 23.57 34.14
CA HIS A 1010 3.13 24.99 34.44
C HIS A 1010 1.67 25.25 34.83
N THR A 1011 0.71 24.63 34.13
CA THR A 1011 -0.72 24.74 34.47
C THR A 1011 -1.02 24.17 35.86
N LEU A 1012 -0.40 23.05 36.23
CA LEU A 1012 -0.53 22.46 37.56
C LEU A 1012 0.13 23.33 38.64
N LEU A 1013 1.33 23.87 38.38
CA LEU A 1013 2.03 24.77 39.29
C LEU A 1013 1.27 26.10 39.50
N ALA A 1014 0.51 26.55 38.50
CA ALA A 1014 -0.35 27.73 38.59
C ALA A 1014 -1.60 27.51 39.45
N ASN A 1015 -1.98 26.25 39.69
CA ASN A 1015 -3.18 25.87 40.41
C ASN A 1015 -2.85 24.89 41.56
N PRO A 1016 -2.04 25.32 42.55
CA PRO A 1016 -1.62 24.45 43.65
C PRO A 1016 -2.81 23.95 44.47
N GLY A 1017 -2.84 22.65 44.74
CA GLY A 1017 -3.89 21.97 45.52
C GLY A 1017 -5.19 21.67 44.75
N THR A 1018 -5.30 22.08 43.49
CA THR A 1018 -6.49 21.90 42.65
C THR A 1018 -6.36 20.64 41.78
N ASP A 1019 -7.40 19.80 41.76
CA ASP A 1019 -7.52 18.71 40.79
C ASP A 1019 -7.85 19.29 39.41
N ILE A 1020 -6.96 19.09 38.44
CA ILE A 1020 -7.19 19.47 37.05
C ILE A 1020 -7.46 18.19 36.23
N PRO A 1021 -8.67 18.02 35.67
CA PRO A 1021 -9.00 16.86 34.84
C PRO A 1021 -8.01 16.64 33.69
N ALA A 1022 -7.60 15.40 33.44
CA ALA A 1022 -6.63 15.09 32.38
C ALA A 1022 -7.13 15.52 31.00
N VAL A 1023 -8.45 15.48 30.77
CA VAL A 1023 -9.08 15.99 29.53
C VAL A 1023 -8.87 17.49 29.33
N ARG A 1024 -8.79 18.28 30.41
CA ARG A 1024 -8.54 19.73 30.36
C ARG A 1024 -7.07 20.04 30.09
N LEU A 1025 -6.14 19.20 30.56
CA LEU A 1025 -4.72 19.32 30.23
C LEU A 1025 -4.44 18.86 28.79
N LEU A 1026 -5.18 17.87 28.30
CA LEU A 1026 -5.06 17.39 26.92
C LEU A 1026 -5.53 18.45 25.91
N ASP A 1027 -6.62 19.15 26.23
CA ASP A 1027 -7.27 20.16 25.39
C ASP A 1027 -7.68 21.40 26.22
N PRO A 1028 -6.74 22.33 26.49
CA PRO A 1028 -7.00 23.50 27.33
C PRO A 1028 -7.96 24.53 26.73
N GLU A 1029 -8.20 24.46 25.41
CA GLU A 1029 -9.04 25.40 24.67
C GLU A 1029 -10.52 24.95 24.61
N GLY A 1030 -10.78 23.67 24.91
CA GLY A 1030 -12.14 23.16 25.13
C GLY A 1030 -12.75 23.75 26.41
N GLY A 1031 -13.71 24.67 26.30
CA GLY A 1031 -14.37 25.33 27.43
C GLY A 1031 -15.00 24.38 28.48
N GLU A 1032 -15.46 24.92 29.61
CA GLU A 1032 -15.88 24.10 30.79
C GLU A 1032 -16.98 23.07 30.49
N LEU A 1033 -17.88 23.37 29.54
CA LEU A 1033 -18.93 22.46 29.08
C LEU A 1033 -18.38 21.23 28.34
N VAL A 1034 -17.33 21.39 27.52
CA VAL A 1034 -16.68 20.30 26.77
C VAL A 1034 -15.87 19.41 27.73
N VAL A 1035 -15.22 20.03 28.71
CA VAL A 1035 -14.46 19.34 29.76
C VAL A 1035 -15.37 18.55 30.71
N ALA A 1036 -16.59 19.03 30.97
CA ALA A 1036 -17.61 18.31 31.75
C ALA A 1036 -18.23 17.14 30.96
N ALA A 1037 -18.54 17.34 29.68
CA ALA A 1037 -19.07 16.28 28.80
C ALA A 1037 -18.08 15.11 28.63
N ARG A 1038 -16.78 15.40 28.55
CA ARG A 1038 -15.70 14.39 28.47
C ARG A 1038 -15.35 13.73 29.82
N GLN A 1039 -15.87 14.22 30.95
CA GLN A 1039 -15.67 13.66 32.30
C GLN A 1039 -16.79 12.71 32.74
N LEU A 1040 -18.01 12.92 32.25
CA LEU A 1040 -19.17 12.10 32.55
C LEU A 1040 -19.10 10.81 31.73
N GLY A 1041 -18.31 9.86 32.22
CA GLY A 1041 -18.31 8.51 31.68
C GLY A 1041 -19.66 7.84 31.87
N GLY A 1042 -20.22 7.34 30.77
CA GLY A 1042 -21.24 6.29 30.78
C GLY A 1042 -22.69 6.72 30.98
N ASP A 1043 -23.26 7.51 30.06
CA ASP A 1043 -24.64 7.34 29.57
C ASP A 1043 -24.85 8.06 28.22
N ASP A 1044 -25.88 7.66 27.47
CA ASP A 1044 -26.13 8.02 26.07
C ASP A 1044 -26.28 9.54 25.85
N VAL A 1045 -25.51 10.08 24.89
CA VAL A 1045 -25.44 11.54 24.63
C VAL A 1045 -26.73 12.12 24.01
N LEU A 1046 -27.63 11.30 23.45
CA LEU A 1046 -28.97 11.71 23.02
C LEU A 1046 -29.96 10.56 23.19
N ASP A 1047 -31.04 10.77 23.95
CA ASP A 1047 -32.16 9.84 23.99
C ASP A 1047 -32.98 9.86 22.67
N GLU A 1048 -33.78 8.83 22.44
CA GLU A 1048 -34.57 8.70 21.21
C GLU A 1048 -35.63 9.82 21.05
N GLU A 1049 -36.04 10.45 22.14
CA GLU A 1049 -36.97 11.59 22.11
C GLU A 1049 -36.29 12.86 21.58
N ALA A 1050 -35.05 13.12 21.99
CA ALA A 1050 -34.23 14.22 21.50
C ALA A 1050 -33.93 14.04 19.99
N LYS A 1051 -33.53 12.84 19.56
CA LYS A 1051 -33.29 12.55 18.13
C LYS A 1051 -34.53 12.78 17.28
N ALA A 1052 -35.71 12.38 17.76
CA ALA A 1052 -36.97 12.62 17.07
C ALA A 1052 -37.31 14.11 16.94
N ARG A 1053 -37.00 14.92 17.96
CA ARG A 1053 -37.19 16.39 17.92
C ARG A 1053 -36.24 17.08 16.94
N TYR A 1054 -34.97 16.70 16.94
CA TYR A 1054 -34.00 17.25 15.98
C TYR A 1054 -34.38 16.91 14.54
N LYS A 1055 -34.77 15.65 14.26
CA LYS A 1055 -35.24 15.24 12.93
C LYS A 1055 -36.46 16.05 12.48
N LYS A 1056 -37.41 16.28 13.40
CA LYS A 1056 -38.60 17.11 13.12
C LYS A 1056 -38.23 18.57 12.81
N ARG A 1057 -37.25 19.15 13.52
CA ARG A 1057 -36.80 20.53 13.28
C ARG A 1057 -36.07 20.67 11.95
N LEU A 1058 -35.23 19.70 11.58
CA LEU A 1058 -34.54 19.69 10.28
C LEU A 1058 -35.53 19.67 9.11
N THR A 1059 -36.53 18.78 9.15
CA THR A 1059 -37.60 18.75 8.14
C THR A 1059 -38.40 20.07 8.08
N GLN A 1060 -38.56 20.73 9.22
CA GLN A 1060 -39.25 22.02 9.29
C GLN A 1060 -38.40 23.16 8.69
N LEU A 1061 -37.08 23.13 8.91
CA LEU A 1061 -36.13 24.07 8.31
C LEU A 1061 -36.02 23.87 6.80
N ASP A 1062 -35.98 22.63 6.30
CA ASP A 1062 -36.02 22.34 4.86
C ASP A 1062 -37.24 23.00 4.20
N GLN A 1063 -38.43 22.84 4.80
CA GLN A 1063 -39.66 23.46 4.32
C GLN A 1063 -39.67 24.99 4.43
N GLU A 1064 -38.96 25.56 5.42
CA GLU A 1064 -38.83 27.00 5.59
C GLU A 1064 -37.82 27.63 4.61
N ILE A 1065 -36.75 26.90 4.27
CA ILE A 1065 -35.78 27.24 3.22
C ILE A 1065 -36.47 27.24 1.86
N ASP A 1066 -37.17 26.15 1.50
CA ASP A 1066 -37.88 26.05 0.22
C ASP A 1066 -38.89 27.20 0.04
N ARG A 1067 -39.66 27.51 1.09
CA ARG A 1067 -40.62 28.64 1.07
C ARG A 1067 -39.96 30.01 1.00
N ALA A 1068 -38.76 30.17 1.55
CA ALA A 1068 -38.00 31.42 1.46
C ALA A 1068 -37.43 31.61 0.05
N VAL A 1069 -36.90 30.54 -0.55
CA VAL A 1069 -36.40 30.51 -1.93
C VAL A 1069 -37.52 30.74 -2.94
N GLU A 1070 -38.69 30.10 -2.79
CA GLU A 1070 -39.86 30.33 -3.65
C GLU A 1070 -40.36 31.78 -3.64
N ARG A 1071 -40.07 32.52 -2.56
CA ARG A 1071 -40.43 33.94 -2.41
C ARG A 1071 -39.31 34.91 -2.78
N GLY A 1072 -38.13 34.39 -3.18
CA GLY A 1072 -36.94 35.19 -3.49
C GLY A 1072 -36.34 35.92 -2.29
N ASP A 1073 -36.49 35.39 -1.07
CA ASP A 1073 -35.94 35.97 0.16
C ASP A 1073 -34.63 35.26 0.53
N ASP A 1074 -33.59 35.46 -0.31
CA ASP A 1074 -32.31 34.73 -0.26
C ASP A 1074 -31.59 34.87 1.08
N ARG A 1075 -31.73 36.04 1.71
CA ARG A 1075 -31.13 36.29 3.03
C ARG A 1075 -31.73 35.37 4.09
N ARG A 1076 -33.05 35.15 4.03
CA ARG A 1076 -33.77 34.34 5.00
C ARG A 1076 -33.58 32.85 4.75
N ALA A 1077 -33.44 32.44 3.49
CA ALA A 1077 -33.01 31.09 3.12
C ALA A 1077 -31.62 30.78 3.69
N ALA A 1078 -30.66 31.71 3.53
CA ALA A 1078 -29.31 31.56 4.08
C ALA A 1078 -29.29 31.55 5.62
N ASP A 1079 -30.18 32.28 6.29
CA ASP A 1079 -30.32 32.24 7.75
C ASP A 1079 -30.82 30.85 8.23
N TYR A 1080 -31.83 30.28 7.56
CA TYR A 1080 -32.34 28.95 7.90
C TYR A 1080 -31.36 27.82 7.56
N ASP A 1081 -30.61 27.96 6.47
CA ASP A 1081 -29.62 26.95 6.06
C ASP A 1081 -28.44 26.92 7.04
N ARG A 1082 -28.00 28.09 7.55
CA ARG A 1082 -27.03 28.15 8.66
C ARG A 1082 -27.54 27.47 9.94
N GLU A 1083 -28.81 27.66 10.29
CA GLU A 1083 -29.41 26.98 11.46
C GLU A 1083 -29.47 25.46 11.23
N ARG A 1084 -29.79 25.03 10.01
CA ARG A 1084 -29.84 23.63 9.61
C ARG A 1084 -28.47 22.97 9.66
N GLU A 1085 -27.43 23.61 9.13
CA GLU A 1085 -26.05 23.13 9.20
C GLU A 1085 -25.55 23.01 10.64
N ALA A 1086 -25.88 23.99 11.50
CA ALA A 1086 -25.53 23.94 12.91
C ALA A 1086 -26.18 22.74 13.64
N LEU A 1087 -27.47 22.47 13.37
CA LEU A 1087 -28.18 21.32 13.94
C LEU A 1087 -27.65 19.97 13.40
N LEU A 1088 -27.29 19.90 12.12
CA LEU A 1088 -26.67 18.70 11.53
C LEU A 1088 -25.28 18.46 12.11
N HIS A 1089 -24.50 19.52 12.32
CA HIS A 1089 -23.20 19.43 12.96
C HIS A 1089 -23.32 18.95 14.42
N GLU A 1090 -24.28 19.46 15.18
CA GLU A 1090 -24.55 19.02 16.56
C GLU A 1090 -25.00 17.54 16.62
N LEU A 1091 -25.88 17.10 15.71
CA LEU A 1091 -26.30 15.71 15.58
C LEU A 1091 -25.15 14.76 15.21
N ARG A 1092 -24.26 15.18 14.30
CA ARG A 1092 -23.06 14.41 13.90
C ARG A 1092 -22.03 14.34 15.02
N ALA A 1093 -21.95 15.38 15.84
CA ALA A 1093 -21.09 15.39 17.02
C ALA A 1093 -21.63 14.45 18.13
N ALA A 1094 -22.95 14.33 18.24
CA ALA A 1094 -23.62 13.57 19.31
C ALA A 1094 -23.96 12.11 18.96
N ALA A 1095 -24.16 11.75 17.69
CA ALA A 1095 -24.43 10.38 17.23
C ALA A 1095 -23.33 9.88 16.29
N GLY A 1096 -22.87 8.63 16.48
CA GLY A 1096 -21.96 7.99 15.53
C GLY A 1096 -22.62 7.76 14.17
N LEU A 1097 -21.81 7.73 13.11
CA LEU A 1097 -22.27 7.38 11.75
C LEU A 1097 -22.99 6.02 11.77
N GLY A 1098 -24.24 5.98 11.29
CA GLY A 1098 -25.12 4.80 11.32
C GLY A 1098 -26.25 4.83 12.35
N GLY A 1099 -26.47 5.94 13.07
CA GLY A 1099 -27.60 6.08 14.02
C GLY A 1099 -27.41 5.34 15.35
N ARG A 1100 -26.25 4.69 15.56
CA ARG A 1100 -25.87 4.09 16.83
C ARG A 1100 -25.20 5.14 17.73
N SER A 1101 -25.67 5.24 18.97
CA SER A 1101 -25.06 6.11 19.99
C SER A 1101 -23.62 5.69 20.25
N ARG A 1102 -22.66 6.63 20.20
CA ARG A 1102 -21.28 6.35 20.62
C ARG A 1102 -21.26 6.14 22.13
N ARG A 1103 -20.72 5.00 22.59
CA ARG A 1103 -20.34 4.83 24.00
C ARG A 1103 -19.00 5.51 24.25
N LEU A 1104 -19.01 6.67 24.93
CA LEU A 1104 -17.79 7.34 25.40
C LEU A 1104 -17.26 6.64 26.65
N GLY A 1105 -16.56 5.52 26.45
CA GLY A 1105 -15.74 4.89 27.49
C GLY A 1105 -14.25 5.25 27.43
N ASP A 1106 -13.78 5.81 26.31
CA ASP A 1106 -12.34 5.75 25.97
C ASP A 1106 -11.62 7.10 25.99
N GLU A 1107 -12.31 8.25 25.91
CA GLU A 1107 -11.65 9.57 25.85
C GLU A 1107 -11.03 10.01 27.18
N ALA A 1108 -11.73 9.87 28.31
CA ALA A 1108 -11.19 10.22 29.62
C ALA A 1108 -9.98 9.35 29.99
N GLU A 1109 -10.02 8.06 29.62
CA GLU A 1109 -8.95 7.10 29.86
C GLU A 1109 -7.75 7.34 28.94
N ARG A 1110 -7.97 7.68 27.67
CA ARG A 1110 -6.92 8.07 26.71
C ARG A 1110 -6.26 9.39 27.10
N ALA A 1111 -7.04 10.37 27.57
CA ALA A 1111 -6.51 11.63 28.09
C ALA A 1111 -5.64 11.39 29.33
N ARG A 1112 -6.10 10.57 30.28
CA ARG A 1112 -5.32 10.14 31.46
C ARG A 1112 -3.98 9.53 31.06
N LYS A 1113 -3.98 8.53 30.15
CA LYS A 1113 -2.76 7.86 29.69
C LYS A 1113 -1.79 8.83 28.99
N THR A 1114 -2.31 9.68 28.11
CA THR A 1114 -1.51 10.62 27.31
C THR A 1114 -0.86 11.70 28.16
N VAL A 1115 -1.62 12.35 29.06
CA VAL A 1115 -1.09 13.39 29.95
C VAL A 1115 -0.09 12.80 30.94
N THR A 1116 -0.36 11.61 31.48
CA THR A 1116 0.58 10.90 32.36
C THR A 1116 1.90 10.60 31.66
N ALA A 1117 1.84 10.13 30.40
CA ALA A 1117 3.04 9.85 29.61
C ALA A 1117 3.86 11.12 29.33
N ARG A 1118 3.20 12.24 28.95
CA ARG A 1118 3.86 13.53 28.68
C ARG A 1118 4.58 14.08 29.91
N ILE A 1119 3.91 14.10 31.06
CA ILE A 1119 4.52 14.58 32.31
C ILE A 1119 5.71 13.69 32.70
N ARG A 1120 5.59 12.36 32.60
CA ARG A 1120 6.71 11.44 32.89
C ARG A 1120 7.90 11.64 31.96
N ASP A 1121 7.67 11.81 30.67
CA ASP A 1121 8.74 12.07 29.70
C ASP A 1121 9.48 13.38 29.99
N THR A 1122 8.74 14.45 30.32
CA THR A 1122 9.32 15.72 30.75
C THR A 1122 10.13 15.58 32.04
N LEU A 1123 9.64 14.84 33.04
CA LEU A 1123 10.37 14.60 34.29
C LEU A 1123 11.64 13.76 34.08
N ARG A 1124 11.64 12.82 33.13
CA ARG A 1124 12.83 12.05 32.73
C ARG A 1124 13.89 12.97 32.09
N LYS A 1125 13.48 13.84 31.17
CA LYS A 1125 14.38 14.83 30.55
C LYS A 1125 14.94 15.84 31.56
N LEU A 1126 14.17 16.15 32.60
CA LEU A 1126 14.61 17.00 33.71
C LEU A 1126 15.62 16.32 34.64
N ASP A 1127 15.69 14.99 34.73
CA ASP A 1127 16.66 14.31 35.59
C ASP A 1127 18.11 14.62 35.21
N GLU A 1128 18.39 14.68 33.91
CA GLU A 1128 19.73 14.94 33.39
C GLU A 1128 20.14 16.40 33.59
N ARG A 1129 19.18 17.33 33.55
CA ARG A 1129 19.44 18.78 33.49
C ARG A 1129 19.22 19.49 34.82
N HIS A 1130 18.17 19.12 35.54
CA HIS A 1130 17.76 19.70 36.83
C HIS A 1130 17.18 18.62 37.78
N PRO A 1131 18.00 17.68 38.29
CA PRO A 1131 17.52 16.52 39.07
C PRO A 1131 16.75 16.92 40.34
N GLU A 1132 17.11 18.02 40.99
CA GLU A 1132 16.41 18.53 42.19
C GLU A 1132 14.98 18.98 41.88
N LEU A 1133 14.74 19.56 40.69
CA LEU A 1133 13.42 19.98 40.23
C LEU A 1133 12.58 18.77 39.82
N ALA A 1134 13.19 17.81 39.13
CA ALA A 1134 12.53 16.55 38.79
C ALA A 1134 12.11 15.77 40.05
N ALA A 1135 12.98 15.71 41.06
CA ALA A 1135 12.69 15.09 42.35
C ALA A 1135 11.54 15.79 43.09
N HIS A 1136 11.59 17.13 43.17
CA HIS A 1136 10.50 17.93 43.76
C HIS A 1136 9.16 17.67 43.06
N LEU A 1137 9.13 17.76 41.72
CA LEU A 1137 7.90 17.56 40.95
C LEU A 1137 7.37 16.12 41.03
N ARG A 1138 8.24 15.09 41.11
CA ARG A 1138 7.77 13.71 41.35
C ARG A 1138 7.17 13.50 42.73
N ALA A 1139 7.70 14.18 43.75
CA ALA A 1139 7.17 14.09 45.10
C ALA A 1139 5.84 14.84 45.27
N THR A 1140 5.59 15.86 44.44
CA THR A 1140 4.49 16.82 44.63
C THR A 1140 3.44 16.81 43.52
N VAL A 1141 3.67 16.18 42.37
CA VAL A 1141 2.68 16.05 41.28
C VAL A 1141 2.12 14.63 41.21
N SER A 1142 0.81 14.50 41.37
CA SER A 1142 0.09 13.25 41.16
C SER A 1142 -0.65 13.26 39.82
N THR A 1143 -0.48 12.20 39.02
CA THR A 1143 -1.15 12.03 37.72
C THR A 1143 -2.21 10.93 37.79
N GLY A 1144 -3.43 11.22 37.36
CA GLY A 1144 -4.57 10.30 37.33
C GLY A 1144 -5.66 10.82 36.38
N ALA A 1145 -6.92 10.41 36.59
CA ALA A 1145 -8.05 10.96 35.83
C ALA A 1145 -8.15 12.50 36.00
N ALA A 1146 -7.73 13.00 37.15
CA ALA A 1146 -7.28 14.36 37.36
C ALA A 1146 -5.81 14.37 37.78
N CYS A 1147 -5.08 15.42 37.40
CA CYS A 1147 -3.71 15.68 37.79
C CYS A 1147 -3.69 16.84 38.80
N ARG A 1148 -2.82 16.77 39.80
CA ARG A 1148 -2.73 17.77 40.87
C ARG A 1148 -1.27 18.03 41.23
N TYR A 1149 -0.95 19.28 41.50
CA TYR A 1149 0.28 19.67 42.19
C TYR A 1149 -0.02 20.01 43.65
N GLN A 1150 0.55 19.27 44.60
CA GLN A 1150 0.41 19.45 46.03
C GLN A 1150 1.69 20.07 46.61
N PRO A 1151 1.73 21.38 46.89
CA PRO A 1151 2.91 22.04 47.45
C PRO A 1151 3.20 21.64 48.90
N ASP A 1152 4.49 21.50 49.25
CA ASP A 1152 4.94 21.49 50.65
C ASP A 1152 4.83 22.90 51.25
N SER A 1153 4.36 23.03 52.49
CA SER A 1153 4.05 24.32 53.15
C SER A 1153 5.09 25.41 52.87
N GLY A 1154 4.70 26.48 52.15
CA GLY A 1154 5.56 27.61 51.78
C GLY A 1154 6.11 27.61 50.33
N THR A 1155 5.59 26.79 49.41
CA THR A 1155 5.99 26.82 47.98
C THR A 1155 5.19 27.85 47.17
N GLY A 1156 5.82 28.97 46.79
CA GLY A 1156 5.33 29.87 45.73
C GLY A 1156 6.25 29.79 44.51
N TRP A 1157 5.66 29.62 43.32
CA TRP A 1157 6.38 29.65 42.03
C TRP A 1157 6.19 31.00 41.36
N ARG A 1158 7.25 31.56 40.76
CA ARG A 1158 7.10 32.58 39.73
C ARG A 1158 6.87 31.87 38.39
N LEU A 1159 5.69 32.04 37.83
CA LEU A 1159 5.25 31.42 36.59
C LEU A 1159 5.33 32.38 35.42
#